data_AF-A0A7W9SW08-F1
#
_entry.id   AF-A0A7W9SW08-F1
#
_cell.length_a   1.000
_cell.length_b   1.000
_cell.length_c   1.000
_cell.angle_alpha   90.00
_cell.angle_beta   90.00
_cell.angle_gamma   90.00
#
_symmetry.space_group_name_H-M   'P 1'
#
loop_
_entity.id
_entity.type
_entity.pdbx_description
1 polymer ?
#
loop_
_entity_poly.entity_id
_entity_poly.type
_entity_poly.pdbx_seq_one_letter_code
_entity_poly.pdbx_strand_id
1 'polypeptide(L)'
;MRLFADIAPDGGVTTVEMIVSRIKAQSSSMPGRWSLCELRPDEADYQFLRAWAAHLPYGVVKQYFRGDHWQQQSHMGLALLMLFAEVARREASEGTLWPHIRRGVFNHQTERSLFVQSAPKAELANAIERAVRRFHLRHVFDLDAGGQNYYNTVYLQFGFTRHGFQRNLGIWLSGNYSQAIRRLLFTTSLRSDSMMQLWSALRSRSPKLDDIIKSSPWVLPEWRDDLHEALSRQVFQTITDEDDVEIPILTERPQLCWEQAPVLEWHISSIETLSTMQDCILLRINGIVVAEMYLQESGHYEPLNPRPVRTPIIGHEANVELVSQEDGSVLQREFIPIFDREALVCCSNLGPKNLLFAAPGIRLSPEPLRRWSLPNQYSLSQMPKSEDYEAFEEGELVWSSVRGSKPPPETTLEIDWQEPTLAAAASPSIKVTHPSGESPLAIRMWGIPLMQVAESETVSVVGPLLAAAGTLPPTIQLNVLTAKGNRERSTLKRDPNTLKGILFRSPEGTWHSCEELNTQFATDIASLPLRYYPPKPLCGREGDEAHWLLFEGASWRGNVARQTRPRPWGWGAPLNLQERIYNSKERMRLCESCVDTGIIGTFEKERLTLRYPIILDPQRHRLVILRASGHCEILDAEQVVSSVSEDNLVWNLHLTSSLDELRMIAIAYDGEYRGSWWSSDFGTFFSSSSGVEAENLNTVIALLYWAKAPLLSSGIRELVRAFVSRNVTKIINAWLSFGYLPSDLKPRLRGADDGWDATLAVLLEDWDVTRSAKTIAPGTLPLSKKLADVSSLTAYRFLRAVKNSGYPIDNSALRLQLELDSASERVNQWRQDIEAADETGVNERFVTLKDVGLLALGKRAAYHGVASLDYFHRRNLRTAIGALTPFRNWLLHELLIDLENG
;
A
#
# COMPACT_ATOMS: atom_id res chain seq x y z
N MET A 1 26.84 -25.06 1.02
CA MET A 1 25.88 -25.70 0.09
C MET A 1 25.80 -24.73 -1.07
N ARG A 2 26.08 -25.17 -2.30
CA ARG A 2 26.04 -24.28 -3.47
C ARG A 2 24.60 -24.16 -3.95
N LEU A 3 23.99 -23.00 -3.74
CA LEU A 3 22.59 -22.73 -4.06
C LEU A 3 22.30 -22.83 -5.56
N PHE A 4 23.24 -22.37 -6.40
CA PHE A 4 23.10 -22.30 -7.86
C PHE A 4 23.97 -23.32 -8.59
N ALA A 5 24.33 -24.41 -7.92
CA ALA A 5 24.97 -25.54 -8.57
C ALA A 5 24.14 -26.00 -9.79
N ASP A 6 24.84 -26.34 -10.87
CA ASP A 6 24.30 -26.87 -12.13
C ASP A 6 23.47 -25.88 -12.97
N ILE A 7 23.46 -24.59 -12.60
CA ILE A 7 22.87 -23.54 -13.42
C ILE A 7 23.98 -22.91 -14.28
N ALA A 8 23.77 -22.83 -15.59
CA ALA A 8 24.65 -22.05 -16.45
C ALA A 8 24.45 -20.56 -16.18
N PRO A 9 25.51 -19.74 -16.00
CA PRO A 9 25.38 -18.30 -15.79
C PRO A 9 25.07 -17.56 -17.10
N ASP A 10 24.19 -18.12 -17.94
CA ASP A 10 23.71 -17.44 -19.14
C ASP A 10 22.70 -16.35 -18.73
N GLY A 11 22.75 -15.20 -19.40
CA GLY A 11 21.81 -14.11 -19.13
C GLY A 11 20.37 -14.38 -19.59
N GLY A 12 20.02 -15.63 -19.91
CA GLY A 12 18.74 -16.01 -20.49
C GLY A 12 17.57 -15.94 -19.52
N VAL A 13 16.35 -15.94 -20.07
CA VAL A 13 15.08 -15.98 -19.31
C VAL A 13 14.99 -17.25 -18.45
N THR A 14 15.45 -18.38 -18.99
CA THR A 14 15.46 -19.68 -18.31
C THR A 14 16.29 -19.63 -17.03
N THR A 15 17.44 -18.96 -17.06
CA THR A 15 18.35 -18.84 -15.91
C THR A 15 17.73 -18.04 -14.77
N VAL A 16 17.00 -16.96 -15.07
CA VAL A 16 16.23 -16.20 -14.06
C VAL A 16 15.23 -17.11 -13.34
N GLU A 17 14.46 -17.90 -14.10
CA GLU A 17 13.48 -18.82 -13.52
C GLU A 17 14.14 -19.93 -12.69
N MET A 18 15.31 -20.44 -13.11
CA MET A 18 16.06 -21.44 -12.35
C MET A 18 16.61 -20.86 -11.03
N ILE A 19 17.17 -19.64 -11.04
CA ILE A 19 17.62 -18.93 -9.83
C ILE A 19 16.45 -18.80 -8.84
N VAL A 20 15.31 -18.29 -9.31
CA VAL A 20 14.11 -18.11 -8.48
C VAL A 20 13.58 -19.44 -7.96
N SER A 21 13.61 -20.50 -8.76
CA SER A 21 13.18 -21.84 -8.35
C SER A 21 14.07 -22.39 -7.23
N ARG A 22 15.39 -22.22 -7.31
CA ARG A 22 16.33 -22.65 -6.25
C ARG A 22 16.10 -21.87 -4.95
N ILE A 23 15.94 -20.56 -5.05
CA ILE A 23 15.65 -19.70 -3.88
C ILE A 23 14.36 -20.14 -3.21
N LYS A 24 13.26 -20.31 -3.97
CA LYS A 24 11.97 -20.78 -3.44
C LYS A 24 12.08 -22.14 -2.74
N ALA A 25 12.75 -23.10 -3.39
CA ALA A 25 12.90 -24.44 -2.83
C ALA A 25 13.62 -24.40 -1.47
N GLN A 26 14.68 -23.59 -1.37
CA GLN A 26 15.46 -23.46 -0.15
C GLN A 26 14.77 -22.61 0.93
N SER A 27 13.96 -21.63 0.55
CA SER A 27 13.26 -20.75 1.50
C SER A 27 11.97 -21.36 2.07
N SER A 28 11.50 -22.49 1.53
CA SER A 28 10.20 -23.09 1.90
C SER A 28 10.09 -23.49 3.38
N SER A 29 11.23 -23.69 4.06
CA SER A 29 11.29 -24.04 5.49
C SER A 29 11.51 -22.84 6.42
N MET A 30 11.61 -21.62 5.90
CA MET A 30 11.91 -20.43 6.72
C MET A 30 10.63 -19.90 7.39
N PRO A 31 10.61 -19.72 8.72
CA PRO A 31 9.46 -19.17 9.41
C PRO A 31 9.36 -17.65 9.23
N GLY A 32 8.15 -17.15 8.96
CA GLY A 32 7.85 -15.72 8.91
C GLY A 32 8.59 -14.95 7.81
N ARG A 33 8.94 -13.69 8.08
CA ARG A 33 9.77 -12.87 7.19
C ARG A 33 11.24 -13.24 7.36
N TRP A 34 11.97 -13.43 6.26
CA TRP A 34 13.36 -13.92 6.25
C TRP A 34 14.28 -13.04 5.38
N SER A 35 15.59 -13.25 5.48
CA SER A 35 16.63 -12.47 4.77
C SER A 35 17.43 -13.35 3.85
N LEU A 36 17.86 -12.83 2.70
CA LEU A 36 18.55 -13.64 1.68
C LEU A 36 19.85 -14.31 2.18
N CYS A 37 20.59 -13.69 3.11
CA CYS A 37 21.78 -14.31 3.70
C CYS A 37 21.46 -15.61 4.46
N GLU A 38 20.23 -15.80 4.96
CA GLU A 38 19.80 -17.01 5.68
C GLU A 38 19.73 -18.25 4.77
N LEU A 39 19.77 -18.06 3.44
CA LEU A 39 19.97 -19.14 2.46
C LEU A 39 21.43 -19.64 2.40
N ARG A 40 22.35 -18.91 3.04
CA ARG A 40 23.79 -19.18 3.10
C ARG A 40 24.46 -19.32 1.72
N PRO A 41 24.28 -18.33 0.81
CA PRO A 41 25.05 -18.30 -0.44
C PRO A 41 26.54 -18.30 -0.14
N ASP A 42 27.28 -19.16 -0.84
CA ASP A 42 28.74 -19.23 -0.71
C ASP A 42 29.45 -18.40 -1.79
N GLU A 43 30.78 -18.43 -1.78
CA GLU A 43 31.58 -17.71 -2.77
C GLU A 43 31.33 -18.16 -4.20
N ALA A 44 31.06 -19.45 -4.43
CA ALA A 44 30.74 -19.94 -5.77
C ALA A 44 29.39 -19.41 -6.25
N ASP A 45 28.40 -19.29 -5.36
CA ASP A 45 27.11 -18.68 -5.66
C ASP A 45 27.24 -17.19 -6.00
N TYR A 46 28.08 -16.45 -5.27
CA TYR A 46 28.37 -15.04 -5.56
C TYR A 46 29.07 -14.87 -6.92
N GLN A 47 30.08 -15.69 -7.22
CA GLN A 47 30.75 -15.67 -8.53
C GLN A 47 29.78 -16.04 -9.67
N PHE A 48 28.90 -17.01 -9.45
CA PHE A 48 27.83 -17.35 -10.39
C PHE A 48 26.91 -16.15 -10.64
N LEU A 49 26.43 -15.46 -9.59
CA LEU A 49 25.55 -14.30 -9.73
C LEU A 49 26.23 -13.16 -10.51
N ARG A 50 27.52 -12.92 -10.27
CA ARG A 50 28.30 -11.92 -11.02
C ARG A 50 28.46 -12.30 -12.49
N ALA A 51 28.81 -13.55 -12.77
CA ALA A 51 28.91 -14.04 -14.14
C ALA A 51 27.56 -13.94 -14.87
N TRP A 52 26.47 -14.32 -14.21
CA TRP A 52 25.11 -14.20 -14.73
C TRP A 52 24.75 -12.74 -15.05
N ALA A 53 25.01 -11.82 -14.11
CA ALA A 53 24.72 -10.39 -14.27
C ALA A 53 25.50 -9.74 -15.42
N ALA A 54 26.77 -10.13 -15.59
CA ALA A 54 27.60 -9.63 -16.69
C ALA A 54 27.04 -10.05 -18.06
N HIS A 55 26.52 -11.28 -18.16
CA HIS A 55 25.90 -11.83 -19.38
C HIS A 55 24.42 -11.44 -19.56
N LEU A 56 23.78 -10.80 -18.58
CA LEU A 56 22.36 -10.44 -18.61
C LEU A 56 22.09 -9.39 -19.71
N PRO A 57 21.43 -9.75 -20.83
CA PRO A 57 21.22 -8.82 -21.93
C PRO A 57 20.06 -7.88 -21.62
N TYR A 58 20.18 -6.62 -22.06
CA TYR A 58 19.15 -5.59 -21.91
C TYR A 58 17.76 -6.05 -22.40
N GLY A 59 17.72 -6.85 -23.47
CA GLY A 59 16.47 -7.40 -24.02
C GLY A 59 15.68 -8.24 -23.02
N VAL A 60 16.36 -9.04 -22.19
CA VAL A 60 15.74 -9.88 -21.15
C VAL A 60 15.23 -9.00 -20.01
N VAL A 61 16.02 -8.04 -19.53
CA VAL A 61 15.56 -7.08 -18.50
C VAL A 61 14.31 -6.34 -18.96
N LYS A 62 14.32 -5.83 -20.19
CA LYS A 62 13.18 -5.15 -20.79
C LYS A 62 11.97 -6.06 -20.94
N GLN A 63 12.16 -7.33 -21.28
CA GLN A 63 11.06 -8.30 -21.35
C GLN A 63 10.41 -8.49 -19.98
N TYR A 64 11.21 -8.67 -18.93
CA TYR A 64 10.72 -8.85 -17.56
C TYR A 64 10.03 -7.61 -17.00
N PHE A 65 10.44 -6.42 -17.42
CA PHE A 65 9.84 -5.14 -16.97
C PHE A 65 8.71 -4.62 -17.87
N ARG A 66 8.41 -5.26 -19.01
CA ARG A 66 7.31 -4.85 -19.89
C ARG A 66 5.95 -5.26 -19.34
N GLY A 67 5.02 -4.31 -19.30
CA GLY A 67 3.61 -4.54 -18.93
C GLY A 67 3.40 -4.87 -17.46
N ASP A 68 2.16 -5.17 -17.08
CA ASP A 68 1.74 -5.44 -15.70
C ASP A 68 1.95 -6.91 -15.27
N HIS A 69 2.97 -7.59 -15.80
CA HIS A 69 3.28 -8.97 -15.45
C HIS A 69 3.97 -9.06 -14.07
N TRP A 70 3.18 -8.87 -13.01
CA TRP A 70 3.62 -8.89 -11.61
C TRP A 70 4.58 -10.04 -11.28
N GLN A 71 4.26 -11.26 -11.73
CA GLN A 71 5.07 -12.44 -11.45
C GLN A 71 6.46 -12.36 -12.08
N GLN A 72 6.56 -11.98 -13.34
CA GLN A 72 7.86 -11.83 -14.02
C GLN A 72 8.70 -10.76 -13.31
N GLN A 73 8.12 -9.59 -13.06
CA GLN A 73 8.83 -8.53 -12.35
C GLN A 73 9.31 -8.97 -10.97
N SER A 74 8.50 -9.70 -10.21
CA SER A 74 8.91 -10.25 -8.91
C SER A 74 10.05 -11.28 -9.01
N HIS A 75 10.10 -12.07 -10.09
CA HIS A 75 11.16 -13.05 -10.33
C HIS A 75 12.49 -12.36 -10.66
N MET A 76 12.47 -11.41 -11.59
CA MET A 76 13.65 -10.59 -11.90
C MET A 76 14.10 -9.78 -10.70
N GLY A 77 13.16 -9.19 -9.96
CA GLY A 77 13.42 -8.45 -8.73
C GLY A 77 14.09 -9.31 -7.65
N LEU A 78 13.66 -10.56 -7.46
CA LEU A 78 14.28 -11.48 -6.51
C LEU A 78 15.71 -11.86 -6.90
N ALA A 79 15.94 -12.21 -8.17
CA ALA A 79 17.27 -12.57 -8.67
C ALA A 79 18.26 -11.39 -8.57
N LEU A 80 17.81 -10.18 -8.94
CA LEU A 80 18.63 -8.97 -8.81
C LEU A 80 18.85 -8.58 -7.34
N LEU A 81 17.85 -8.71 -6.47
CA LEU A 81 18.00 -8.42 -5.05
C LEU A 81 19.01 -9.38 -4.37
N MET A 82 19.02 -10.66 -4.77
CA MET A 82 20.03 -11.62 -4.32
C MET A 82 21.45 -11.19 -4.71
N LEU A 83 21.65 -10.82 -5.98
CA LEU A 83 22.91 -10.26 -6.45
C LEU A 83 23.29 -8.99 -5.68
N PHE A 84 22.35 -8.05 -5.48
CA PHE A 84 22.59 -6.80 -4.80
C PHE A 84 22.99 -6.98 -3.35
N ALA A 85 22.29 -7.87 -2.62
CA ALA A 85 22.62 -8.21 -1.25
C ALA A 85 24.03 -8.80 -1.15
N GLU A 86 24.40 -9.73 -2.04
CA GLU A 86 25.70 -10.40 -1.97
C GLU A 86 26.88 -9.54 -2.44
N VAL A 87 26.67 -8.65 -3.44
CA VAL A 87 27.66 -7.62 -3.83
C VAL A 87 27.84 -6.62 -2.70
N ALA A 88 26.74 -6.07 -2.16
CA ALA A 88 26.81 -5.11 -1.08
C ALA A 88 27.47 -5.68 0.17
N ARG A 89 27.09 -6.90 0.55
CA ARG A 89 27.67 -7.61 1.69
C ARG A 89 29.19 -7.67 1.61
N ARG A 90 29.76 -8.01 0.44
CA ARG A 90 31.21 -8.18 0.23
C ARG A 90 31.97 -6.90 -0.05
N GLU A 91 31.37 -5.95 -0.77
CA GLU A 91 32.11 -4.83 -1.36
C GLU A 91 31.71 -3.45 -0.82
N ALA A 92 30.52 -3.31 -0.23
CA ALA A 92 30.03 -2.02 0.25
C ALA A 92 30.58 -1.64 1.63
N SER A 93 30.47 -0.36 1.94
CA SER A 93 30.60 0.20 3.30
C SER A 93 29.27 0.79 3.75
N GLU A 94 29.11 0.97 5.06
CA GLU A 94 27.96 1.67 5.64
C GLU A 94 27.83 3.08 5.02
N GLY A 95 26.64 3.42 4.55
CA GLY A 95 26.34 4.70 3.86
C GLY A 95 26.50 4.65 2.33
N THR A 96 27.16 3.64 1.76
CA THR A 96 27.48 3.60 0.32
C THR A 96 27.13 2.25 -0.31
N LEU A 97 25.96 2.17 -0.96
CA LEU A 97 25.45 0.92 -1.54
C LEU A 97 25.56 0.86 -3.06
N TRP A 98 24.82 1.75 -3.73
CA TRP A 98 24.61 1.69 -5.18
C TRP A 98 25.88 1.80 -6.04
N PRO A 99 26.91 2.59 -5.67
CA PRO A 99 28.16 2.65 -6.44
C PRO A 99 28.84 1.28 -6.58
N HIS A 100 28.79 0.44 -5.54
CA HIS A 100 29.39 -0.90 -5.55
C HIS A 100 28.56 -1.87 -6.41
N ILE A 101 27.24 -1.79 -6.32
CA ILE A 101 26.33 -2.62 -7.14
C ILE A 101 26.47 -2.32 -8.63
N ARG A 102 26.74 -1.06 -9.00
CA ARG A 102 26.85 -0.66 -10.41
C ARG A 102 28.20 -1.00 -11.03
N ARG A 103 29.29 -0.88 -10.26
CA ARG A 103 30.65 -0.95 -10.79
C ARG A 103 31.03 -2.36 -11.23
N GLY A 104 31.05 -2.60 -12.54
CA GLY A 104 31.60 -3.83 -13.13
C GLY A 104 30.77 -5.10 -12.87
N VAL A 105 29.49 -4.95 -12.55
CA VAL A 105 28.56 -6.07 -12.34
C VAL A 105 27.74 -6.38 -13.60
N PHE A 106 27.28 -5.33 -14.30
CA PHE A 106 26.44 -5.46 -15.49
C PHE A 106 27.20 -5.00 -16.74
N ASN A 107 26.80 -5.49 -17.91
CA ASN A 107 27.17 -4.81 -19.15
C ASN A 107 26.52 -3.41 -19.20
N HIS A 108 27.17 -2.50 -19.93
CA HIS A 108 26.81 -1.07 -19.96
C HIS A 108 25.35 -0.80 -20.39
N GLN A 109 24.79 -1.60 -21.31
CA GLN A 109 23.40 -1.42 -21.76
C GLN A 109 22.40 -1.81 -20.66
N THR A 110 22.64 -2.95 -20.00
CA THR A 110 21.82 -3.41 -18.88
C THR A 110 21.93 -2.48 -17.68
N GLU A 111 23.12 -2.01 -17.34
CA GLU A 111 23.33 -1.04 -16.25
C GLU A 111 22.49 0.22 -16.46
N ARG A 112 22.58 0.84 -17.64
CA ARG A 112 21.79 2.05 -18.00
C ARG A 112 20.29 1.81 -17.99
N SER A 113 19.84 0.56 -18.11
CA SER A 113 18.42 0.21 -18.04
C SER A 113 17.92 0.05 -16.62
N LEU A 114 18.78 -0.36 -15.70
CA LEU A 114 18.45 -0.64 -14.30
C LEU A 114 18.61 0.58 -13.40
N PHE A 115 19.56 1.47 -13.71
CA PHE A 115 19.94 2.59 -12.85
C PHE A 115 19.82 3.95 -13.55
N VAL A 116 19.50 4.99 -12.78
CA VAL A 116 19.59 6.40 -13.17
C VAL A 116 20.45 7.12 -12.14
N GLN A 117 21.50 7.80 -12.60
CA GLN A 117 22.56 8.32 -11.71
C GLN A 117 23.02 7.21 -10.74
N SER A 118 22.90 7.40 -9.44
CA SER A 118 23.32 6.45 -8.39
C SER A 118 22.15 5.73 -7.71
N ALA A 119 20.98 5.65 -8.34
CA ALA A 119 19.78 5.03 -7.76
C ALA A 119 19.11 4.04 -8.75
N PRO A 120 18.38 3.03 -8.23
CA PRO A 120 17.57 2.16 -9.07
C PRO A 120 16.47 2.96 -9.77
N LYS A 121 16.19 2.66 -11.05
CA LYS A 121 15.02 3.21 -11.74
C LYS A 121 13.73 2.66 -11.14
N ALA A 122 12.62 3.37 -11.37
CA ALA A 122 11.30 2.99 -10.87
C ALA A 122 10.91 1.55 -11.22
N GLU A 123 11.24 1.05 -12.40
CA GLU A 123 10.94 -0.32 -12.82
C GLU A 123 11.68 -1.36 -11.97
N LEU A 124 12.96 -1.14 -11.70
CA LEU A 124 13.75 -1.99 -10.82
C LEU A 124 13.27 -1.89 -9.37
N ALA A 125 12.98 -0.67 -8.92
CA ALA A 125 12.46 -0.41 -7.57
C ALA A 125 11.14 -1.17 -7.34
N ASN A 126 10.20 -1.05 -8.28
CA ASN A 126 8.94 -1.79 -8.27
C ASN A 126 9.16 -3.31 -8.32
N ALA A 127 10.11 -3.80 -9.13
CA ALA A 127 10.43 -5.22 -9.19
C ALA A 127 10.97 -5.76 -7.85
N ILE A 128 11.84 -5.01 -7.16
CA ILE A 128 12.34 -5.34 -5.82
C ILE A 128 11.19 -5.36 -4.82
N GLU A 129 10.33 -4.34 -4.80
CA GLU A 129 9.18 -4.30 -3.90
C GLU A 129 8.25 -5.51 -4.12
N ARG A 130 7.95 -5.80 -5.39
CA ARG A 130 7.15 -6.98 -5.78
C ARG A 130 7.78 -8.29 -5.30
N ALA A 131 9.10 -8.40 -5.41
CA ALA A 131 9.84 -9.57 -4.97
C ALA A 131 9.74 -9.74 -3.45
N VAL A 132 10.08 -8.72 -2.66
CA VAL A 132 10.09 -8.85 -1.20
C VAL A 132 8.71 -9.17 -0.64
N ARG A 133 7.64 -8.58 -1.22
CA ARG A 133 6.25 -8.86 -0.82
C ARG A 133 5.85 -10.29 -1.19
N ARG A 134 6.15 -10.74 -2.40
CA ARG A 134 5.79 -12.08 -2.89
C ARG A 134 6.54 -13.19 -2.16
N PHE A 135 7.78 -12.95 -1.77
CA PHE A 135 8.67 -13.96 -1.18
C PHE A 135 8.82 -13.84 0.34
N HIS A 136 8.04 -12.96 0.96
CA HIS A 136 8.08 -12.70 2.41
C HIS A 136 9.50 -12.36 2.91
N LEU A 137 10.25 -11.55 2.13
CA LEU A 137 11.55 -11.06 2.57
C LEU A 137 11.39 -9.91 3.57
N ARG A 138 12.36 -9.72 4.46
CA ARG A 138 12.38 -8.56 5.36
C ARG A 138 12.55 -7.27 4.54
N HIS A 139 11.65 -6.29 4.72
CA HIS A 139 11.69 -5.02 3.98
C HIS A 139 11.05 -3.88 4.79
N VAL A 140 11.28 -2.64 4.38
CA VAL A 140 10.78 -1.45 5.10
C VAL A 140 9.64 -0.71 4.40
N PHE A 141 9.20 -1.18 3.23
CA PHE A 141 8.13 -0.53 2.44
C PHE A 141 6.78 -0.35 3.16
N ASP A 142 6.54 -1.01 4.29
CA ASP A 142 5.31 -0.86 5.09
C ASP A 142 5.50 0.03 6.34
N LEU A 143 6.75 0.40 6.67
CA LEU A 143 7.10 1.03 7.94
C LEU A 143 7.50 2.50 7.80
N ASP A 144 8.17 2.86 6.70
CA ASP A 144 8.69 4.21 6.50
C ASP A 144 8.13 4.84 5.23
N ALA A 145 7.71 6.11 5.30
CA ALA A 145 7.39 6.93 4.14
C ALA A 145 8.64 7.60 3.50
N GLY A 146 9.85 7.17 3.87
CA GLY A 146 11.10 7.83 3.52
C GLY A 146 11.72 7.41 2.18
N GLY A 147 12.55 8.28 1.60
CA GLY A 147 13.19 8.07 0.29
C GLY A 147 14.26 6.96 0.23
N GLN A 148 14.71 6.41 1.37
CA GLN A 148 15.78 5.39 1.44
C GLN A 148 15.26 3.95 1.63
N ASN A 149 13.97 3.69 1.37
CA ASN A 149 13.38 2.38 1.62
C ASN A 149 14.07 1.22 0.89
N TYR A 150 14.54 1.45 -0.35
CA TYR A 150 15.25 0.44 -1.13
C TYR A 150 16.65 0.16 -0.56
N TYR A 151 17.35 1.19 -0.14
CA TYR A 151 18.67 1.08 0.50
C TYR A 151 18.57 0.23 1.77
N ASN A 152 17.65 0.59 2.68
CA ASN A 152 17.44 -0.16 3.92
C ASN A 152 16.98 -1.59 3.66
N THR A 153 16.13 -1.81 2.66
CA THR A 153 15.67 -3.16 2.29
C THR A 153 16.81 -4.05 1.82
N VAL A 154 17.83 -3.53 1.11
CA VAL A 154 19.01 -4.32 0.73
C VAL A 154 19.85 -4.69 1.96
N TYR A 155 20.10 -3.75 2.88
CA TYR A 155 20.83 -4.05 4.12
C TYR A 155 20.10 -5.04 5.01
N LEU A 156 18.75 -5.02 5.06
CA LEU A 156 18.00 -6.04 5.80
C LEU A 156 18.24 -7.47 5.27
N GLN A 157 18.74 -7.64 4.05
CA GLN A 157 19.04 -8.95 3.50
C GLN A 157 20.34 -9.57 4.02
N PHE A 158 21.25 -8.78 4.62
CA PHE A 158 22.54 -9.27 5.10
C PHE A 158 23.05 -8.63 6.41
N GLY A 159 22.35 -7.64 6.97
CA GLY A 159 22.61 -7.04 8.28
C GLY A 159 23.65 -5.94 8.27
N PHE A 160 24.91 -6.28 8.06
CA PHE A 160 26.06 -5.36 8.16
C PHE A 160 27.20 -5.72 7.21
N THR A 161 28.04 -4.75 6.87
CA THR A 161 29.19 -4.92 5.97
C THR A 161 30.49 -5.28 6.72
N ARG A 162 31.49 -5.84 6.02
CA ARG A 162 32.83 -6.12 6.59
C ARG A 162 33.47 -4.86 7.16
N HIS A 163 33.52 -3.81 6.35
CA HIS A 163 34.05 -2.51 6.76
C HIS A 163 33.25 -1.89 7.91
N GLY A 164 31.93 -2.09 7.91
CA GLY A 164 31.05 -1.62 8.97
C GLY A 164 31.42 -2.22 10.33
N PHE A 165 31.52 -3.55 10.45
CA PHE A 165 31.88 -4.15 11.73
C PHE A 165 33.35 -3.92 12.12
N GLN A 166 34.28 -3.88 11.16
CA GLN A 166 35.70 -3.64 11.48
C GLN A 166 35.93 -2.27 12.15
N ARG A 167 35.10 -1.27 11.83
CA ARG A 167 35.17 0.08 12.40
C ARG A 167 34.25 0.25 13.60
N ASN A 168 33.01 -0.21 13.47
CA ASN A 168 31.93 0.20 14.37
C ASN A 168 31.39 -0.92 15.26
N LEU A 169 31.95 -2.14 15.23
CA LEU A 169 31.40 -3.26 16.03
C LEU A 169 31.34 -2.92 17.52
N GLY A 170 32.35 -2.25 18.07
CA GLY A 170 32.35 -1.84 19.47
C GLY A 170 31.19 -0.91 19.82
N ILE A 171 30.99 0.11 18.98
CA ILE A 171 29.90 1.09 19.06
C ILE A 171 28.53 0.41 18.89
N TRP A 172 28.43 -0.53 17.95
CA TRP A 172 27.19 -1.26 17.71
C TRP A 172 26.83 -2.18 18.88
N LEU A 173 27.81 -2.78 19.55
CA LEU A 173 27.58 -3.63 20.71
C LEU A 173 27.27 -2.84 21.99
N SER A 174 27.66 -1.57 22.08
CA SER A 174 27.30 -0.68 23.19
C SER A 174 25.85 -0.18 23.11
N GLY A 175 25.25 -0.16 21.92
CA GLY A 175 23.83 0.20 21.73
C GLY A 175 23.56 1.07 20.50
N ASN A 176 24.60 1.60 19.85
CA ASN A 176 24.50 2.49 18.70
C ASN A 176 24.41 1.72 17.39
N TYR A 177 23.34 0.93 17.23
CA TYR A 177 23.14 0.07 16.07
C TYR A 177 22.96 0.83 14.75
N SER A 178 23.46 0.25 13.65
CA SER A 178 22.97 0.64 12.31
C SER A 178 21.46 0.40 12.20
N GLN A 179 20.79 1.12 11.29
CA GLN A 179 19.34 0.98 11.07
C GLN A 179 18.92 -0.46 10.76
N ALA A 180 19.73 -1.20 10.00
CA ALA A 180 19.46 -2.59 9.68
C ALA A 180 19.60 -3.50 10.91
N ILE A 181 20.67 -3.34 11.69
CA ILE A 181 20.88 -4.10 12.93
C ILE A 181 19.75 -3.82 13.92
N ARG A 182 19.39 -2.55 14.14
CA ARG A 182 18.30 -2.13 15.03
C ARG A 182 16.99 -2.84 14.67
N ARG A 183 16.63 -2.83 13.38
CA ARG A 183 15.38 -3.45 12.89
C ARG A 183 15.39 -4.97 13.01
N LEU A 184 16.52 -5.62 12.70
CA LEU A 184 16.64 -7.07 12.79
C LEU A 184 16.62 -7.59 14.24
N LEU A 185 16.97 -6.75 15.22
CA LEU A 185 16.98 -7.12 16.64
C LEU A 185 15.70 -6.75 17.38
N PHE A 186 15.16 -5.56 17.13
CA PHE A 186 14.13 -4.97 18.00
C PHE A 186 12.77 -4.76 17.34
N THR A 187 12.66 -4.79 16.00
CA THR A 187 11.37 -4.60 15.34
C THR A 187 10.65 -5.94 15.20
N THR A 188 9.56 -6.14 15.94
CA THR A 188 8.81 -7.42 16.02
C THR A 188 8.47 -8.03 14.64
N SER A 189 8.07 -7.20 13.67
CA SER A 189 7.73 -7.66 12.31
C SER A 189 8.92 -7.98 11.41
N LEU A 190 10.13 -7.52 11.76
CA LEU A 190 11.37 -7.70 11.00
C LEU A 190 12.45 -8.45 11.78
N ARG A 191 12.14 -8.93 12.99
CA ARG A 191 13.12 -9.59 13.85
C ARG A 191 13.69 -10.84 13.16
N SER A 192 14.99 -11.06 13.33
CA SER A 192 15.64 -12.32 12.95
C SER A 192 16.18 -13.02 14.19
N ASP A 193 15.70 -14.23 14.43
CA ASP A 193 16.19 -15.04 15.55
C ASP A 193 17.65 -15.47 15.33
N SER A 194 18.06 -15.71 14.08
CA SER A 194 19.45 -16.06 13.75
C SER A 194 20.41 -14.88 13.94
N MET A 195 19.96 -13.65 13.65
CA MET A 195 20.71 -12.42 13.94
C MET A 195 20.79 -12.18 15.45
N MET A 196 19.68 -12.33 16.18
CA MET A 196 19.64 -12.19 17.63
C MET A 196 20.56 -13.17 18.34
N GLN A 197 20.64 -14.42 17.87
CA GLN A 197 21.56 -15.42 18.40
C GLN A 197 23.02 -15.00 18.21
N LEU A 198 23.40 -14.56 17.00
CA LEU A 198 24.74 -14.03 16.75
C LEU A 198 25.02 -12.83 17.65
N TRP A 199 24.11 -11.86 17.72
CA TRP A 199 24.31 -10.61 18.43
C TRP A 199 24.45 -10.81 19.95
N SER A 200 23.63 -11.69 20.52
CA SER A 200 23.74 -12.09 21.92
C SER A 200 25.08 -12.76 22.23
N ALA A 201 25.56 -13.63 21.33
CA ALA A 201 26.86 -14.29 21.48
C ALA A 201 28.03 -13.30 21.42
N LEU A 202 27.99 -12.35 20.47
CA LEU A 202 28.99 -11.29 20.34
C LEU A 202 29.02 -10.41 21.61
N ARG A 203 27.85 -9.97 22.08
CA ARG A 203 27.73 -9.09 23.25
C ARG A 203 28.15 -9.77 24.56
N SER A 204 27.76 -11.03 24.75
CA SER A 204 28.09 -11.80 25.96
C SER A 204 29.47 -12.44 25.93
N ARG A 205 30.20 -12.34 24.80
CA ARG A 205 31.46 -13.07 24.55
C ARG A 205 31.30 -14.55 24.90
N SER A 206 30.25 -15.17 24.37
CA SER A 206 29.87 -16.55 24.69
C SER A 206 31.06 -17.50 24.50
N PRO A 207 31.27 -18.51 25.37
CA PRO A 207 32.28 -19.53 25.14
C PRO A 207 32.02 -20.38 23.88
N LYS A 208 30.80 -20.31 23.32
CA LYS A 208 30.41 -20.93 22.05
C LYS A 208 30.44 -19.96 20.87
N LEU A 209 31.09 -18.80 21.02
CA LEU A 209 31.07 -17.74 20.01
C LEU A 209 31.61 -18.24 18.67
N ASP A 210 32.71 -18.99 18.65
CA ASP A 210 33.30 -19.52 17.41
C ASP A 210 32.33 -20.44 16.66
N ASP A 211 31.63 -21.32 17.37
CA ASP A 211 30.62 -22.21 16.78
C ASP A 211 29.43 -21.42 16.22
N ILE A 212 29.00 -20.38 16.93
CA ILE A 212 27.90 -19.50 16.51
C ILE A 212 28.32 -18.67 15.29
N ILE A 213 29.51 -18.07 15.29
CA ILE A 213 30.06 -17.35 14.14
C ILE A 213 30.19 -18.30 12.94
N LYS A 214 30.70 -19.52 13.15
CA LYS A 214 30.88 -20.53 12.10
C LYS A 214 29.57 -20.97 11.46
N SER A 215 28.50 -21.03 12.24
CA SER A 215 27.17 -21.46 11.79
C SER A 215 26.24 -20.30 11.40
N SER A 216 26.62 -19.05 11.70
CA SER A 216 25.80 -17.87 11.44
C SER A 216 25.71 -17.56 9.94
N PRO A 217 24.49 -17.35 9.40
CA PRO A 217 24.32 -16.92 8.02
C PRO A 217 24.75 -15.46 7.78
N TRP A 218 24.93 -14.67 8.84
CA TRP A 218 25.23 -13.23 8.78
C TRP A 218 26.73 -12.94 8.62
N VAL A 219 27.60 -13.88 9.01
CA VAL A 219 29.06 -13.74 8.91
C VAL A 219 29.61 -14.64 7.81
N LEU A 220 30.34 -14.07 6.84
CA LEU A 220 31.01 -14.88 5.83
C LEU A 220 32.21 -15.63 6.44
N PRO A 221 32.55 -16.84 5.95
CA PRO A 221 33.65 -17.63 6.51
C PRO A 221 35.00 -16.90 6.59
N GLU A 222 35.28 -16.03 5.63
CA GLU A 222 36.48 -15.21 5.53
C GLU A 222 36.49 -13.98 6.45
N TRP A 223 35.35 -13.63 7.07
CA TRP A 223 35.26 -12.49 7.99
C TRP A 223 35.55 -12.87 9.44
N ARG A 224 35.71 -14.15 9.73
CA ARG A 224 35.80 -14.65 11.11
C ARG A 224 36.95 -14.02 11.87
N ASP A 225 38.14 -14.05 11.27
CA ASP A 225 39.34 -13.52 11.91
C ASP A 225 39.25 -12.01 12.12
N ASP A 226 38.72 -11.26 11.14
CA ASP A 226 38.51 -9.82 11.31
C ASP A 226 37.46 -9.51 12.38
N LEU A 227 36.43 -10.36 12.51
CA LEU A 227 35.37 -10.16 13.50
C LEU A 227 35.92 -10.40 14.91
N HIS A 228 36.77 -11.42 15.09
CA HIS A 228 37.51 -11.62 16.32
C HIS A 228 38.50 -10.49 16.61
N GLU A 229 39.18 -9.99 15.58
CA GLU A 229 40.07 -8.86 15.70
C GLU A 229 39.31 -7.59 16.13
N ALA A 230 38.18 -7.29 15.49
CA ALA A 230 37.32 -6.16 15.85
C ALA A 230 36.78 -6.26 17.28
N LEU A 231 36.36 -7.45 17.72
CA LEU A 231 35.97 -7.71 19.11
C LEU A 231 37.13 -7.51 20.09
N SER A 232 38.35 -7.81 19.67
CA SER A 232 39.57 -7.66 20.50
C SER A 232 40.03 -6.20 20.57
N ARG A 233 39.90 -5.44 19.48
CA ARG A 233 40.17 -3.98 19.44
C ARG A 233 39.23 -3.20 20.36
N GLN A 234 38.03 -3.70 20.61
CA GLN A 234 37.10 -3.14 21.60
C GLN A 234 37.68 -3.15 23.03
N VAL A 235 38.73 -3.92 23.31
CA VAL A 235 39.45 -3.86 24.60
C VAL A 235 40.41 -2.67 24.68
N PHE A 236 40.75 -2.02 23.55
CA PHE A 236 41.79 -1.00 23.45
C PHE A 236 41.37 0.35 22.83
N GLN A 237 40.28 0.42 22.06
CA GLN A 237 39.81 1.66 21.41
C GLN A 237 38.75 2.41 22.25
N THR A 238 39.11 2.76 23.49
CA THR A 238 38.32 3.71 24.28
C THR A 238 38.69 5.16 23.94
N ILE A 239 39.71 5.45 23.13
CA ILE A 239 40.12 6.83 22.84
C ILE A 239 40.63 6.90 21.40
N THR A 240 40.29 7.99 20.70
CA THR A 240 40.73 8.45 19.37
C THR A 240 40.06 7.81 18.14
N ASP A 241 38.99 8.44 17.64
CA ASP A 241 39.06 9.22 16.38
C ASP A 241 37.75 9.99 16.11
N GLU A 242 37.92 11.16 15.50
CA GLU A 242 36.97 12.25 15.25
C GLU A 242 36.03 11.97 14.06
N ASP A 243 34.95 11.22 14.27
CA ASP A 243 33.76 11.31 13.42
C ASP A 243 32.54 11.52 14.32
N ASP A 244 31.56 12.32 13.84
CA ASP A 244 30.28 12.66 14.50
C ASP A 244 29.44 11.42 14.82
N VAL A 245 29.91 10.63 15.78
CA VAL A 245 29.21 9.52 16.40
C VAL A 245 28.52 10.10 17.62
N GLU A 246 27.18 10.05 17.65
CA GLU A 246 26.42 10.29 18.87
C GLU A 246 26.85 9.26 19.93
N ILE A 247 27.72 9.67 20.83
CA ILE A 247 28.18 8.85 21.95
C ILE A 247 27.01 8.70 22.91
N PRO A 248 26.69 7.47 23.37
CA PRO A 248 25.59 7.29 24.28
C PRO A 248 25.90 8.08 25.57
N ILE A 249 24.91 8.84 26.04
CA ILE A 249 25.08 9.77 27.16
C ILE A 249 25.46 9.00 28.43
N LEU A 250 25.01 7.74 28.53
CA LEU A 250 25.27 6.84 29.64
C LEU A 250 25.86 5.52 29.13
N THR A 251 27.00 5.13 29.68
CA THR A 251 27.71 3.89 29.31
C THR A 251 27.15 2.64 30.00
N GLU A 252 26.46 2.82 31.13
CA GLU A 252 25.89 1.74 31.93
C GLU A 252 24.37 1.85 32.05
N ARG A 253 23.69 0.70 32.13
CA ARG A 253 22.26 0.66 32.44
C ARG A 253 22.03 1.11 33.89
N PRO A 254 20.93 1.82 34.17
CA PRO A 254 20.59 2.19 35.54
C PRO A 254 20.47 0.94 36.43
N GLN A 255 21.02 1.03 37.63
CA GLN A 255 20.87 0.02 38.66
C GLN A 255 19.67 0.36 39.54
N LEU A 256 18.98 -0.66 40.06
CA LEU A 256 17.85 -0.43 40.95
C LEU A 256 18.32 -0.43 42.40
N CYS A 257 18.18 0.71 43.08
CA CYS A 257 18.62 0.90 44.46
C CYS A 257 17.44 1.05 45.43
N TRP A 258 17.69 0.64 46.67
CA TRP A 258 16.68 0.48 47.71
C TRP A 258 17.02 1.30 48.94
N GLU A 259 16.32 2.42 49.12
CA GLU A 259 16.25 3.11 50.41
C GLU A 259 14.86 2.92 51.01
N GLN A 260 13.98 3.91 50.87
CA GLN A 260 12.58 3.86 51.31
C GLN A 260 11.61 3.54 50.15
N ALA A 261 11.96 3.98 48.93
CA ALA A 261 11.27 3.71 47.68
C ALA A 261 12.28 3.26 46.60
N PRO A 262 11.86 2.48 45.59
CA PRO A 262 12.71 2.06 44.48
C PRO A 262 13.15 3.28 43.67
N VAL A 263 14.45 3.44 43.50
CA VAL A 263 15.04 4.51 42.70
C VAL A 263 16.02 3.90 41.69
N LEU A 264 16.14 4.52 40.53
CA LEU A 264 17.16 4.19 39.55
C LEU A 264 18.42 4.95 39.92
N GLU A 265 19.49 4.22 40.19
CA GLU A 265 20.83 4.73 40.40
C GLU A 265 21.59 4.71 39.06
N TRP A 266 22.04 5.89 38.67
CA TRP A 266 22.71 6.17 37.42
C TRP A 266 24.17 6.42 37.72
N HIS A 267 25.04 5.64 37.08
CA HIS A 267 26.47 5.88 37.10
C HIS A 267 26.80 6.77 35.91
N ILE A 268 27.09 8.04 36.20
CA ILE A 268 27.43 9.04 35.18
C ILE A 268 28.94 8.96 34.95
N SER A 269 29.34 8.40 33.81
CA SER A 269 30.72 8.46 33.35
C SER A 269 31.03 9.82 32.73
N SER A 270 32.30 10.20 32.65
CA SER A 270 32.75 11.33 31.85
C SER A 270 32.24 11.18 30.41
N ILE A 271 31.80 12.28 29.79
CA ILE A 271 31.36 12.28 28.39
C ILE A 271 32.53 12.73 27.55
N GLU A 272 33.09 11.78 26.79
CA GLU A 272 34.39 11.97 26.17
C GLU A 272 34.35 12.81 24.89
N THR A 273 33.16 13.10 24.32
CA THR A 273 33.11 13.90 23.09
C THR A 273 31.72 14.48 22.86
N LEU A 274 31.58 15.78 23.09
CA LEU A 274 30.48 16.60 22.58
C LEU A 274 31.12 17.70 21.74
N SER A 275 30.61 17.93 20.53
CA SER A 275 31.08 18.99 19.61
C SER A 275 30.71 20.41 20.08
N THR A 276 30.12 20.55 21.27
CA THR A 276 29.67 21.81 21.84
C THR A 276 30.80 22.51 22.58
N MET A 277 31.06 23.77 22.22
CA MET A 277 32.06 24.66 22.85
C MET A 277 31.55 25.29 24.16
N GLN A 278 30.68 24.61 24.91
CA GLN A 278 30.08 25.18 26.12
C GLN A 278 30.87 24.77 27.36
N ASP A 279 31.10 25.72 28.27
CA ASP A 279 31.89 25.44 29.48
C ASP A 279 31.12 24.54 30.47
N CYS A 280 29.78 24.52 30.41
CA CYS A 280 28.93 23.73 31.28
C CYS A 280 27.65 23.25 30.57
N ILE A 281 27.28 22.00 30.82
CA ILE A 281 26.05 21.37 30.35
C ILE A 281 25.33 20.64 31.48
N LEU A 282 24.01 20.53 31.36
CA LEU A 282 23.14 19.86 32.32
C LEU A 282 22.72 18.50 31.79
N LEU A 283 22.94 17.44 32.58
CA LEU A 283 22.34 16.14 32.35
C LEU A 283 20.95 16.11 33.00
N ARG A 284 19.90 15.86 32.21
CA ARG A 284 18.53 15.68 32.68
C ARG A 284 18.06 14.26 32.45
N ILE A 285 17.44 13.65 33.46
CA ILE A 285 16.78 12.35 33.34
C ILE A 285 15.31 12.53 33.73
N ASN A 286 14.42 12.23 32.79
CA ASN A 286 12.98 12.47 32.89
C ASN A 286 12.64 13.91 33.30
N GLY A 287 13.39 14.87 32.75
CA GLY A 287 13.23 16.30 33.03
C GLY A 287 13.86 16.79 34.34
N ILE A 288 14.39 15.89 35.19
CA ILE A 288 15.09 16.25 36.43
C ILE A 288 16.57 16.45 36.11
N VAL A 289 17.15 17.61 36.47
CA VAL A 289 18.59 17.84 36.37
C VAL A 289 19.28 16.94 37.39
N VAL A 290 20.09 15.99 36.89
CA VAL A 290 20.77 14.97 37.71
C VAL A 290 22.24 15.31 37.92
N ALA A 291 22.88 15.98 36.97
CA ALA A 291 24.26 16.44 37.11
C ALA A 291 24.51 17.71 36.29
N GLU A 292 25.41 18.53 36.79
CA GLU A 292 26.08 19.58 36.03
C GLU A 292 27.44 19.03 35.60
N MET A 293 27.79 19.19 34.33
CA MET A 293 29.04 18.70 33.79
C MET A 293 29.83 19.84 33.17
N TYR A 294 31.12 19.88 33.48
CA TYR A 294 32.01 20.98 33.09
C TYR A 294 33.06 20.47 32.11
N LEU A 295 33.31 21.26 31.07
CA LEU A 295 34.34 21.00 30.07
C LEU A 295 35.72 21.07 30.74
N GLN A 296 36.47 19.98 30.67
CA GLN A 296 37.84 19.90 31.17
C GLN A 296 38.84 20.35 30.10
N GLU A 297 40.06 20.68 30.52
CA GLU A 297 41.17 21.02 29.60
C GLU A 297 41.49 19.89 28.60
N SER A 298 41.13 18.64 28.93
CA SER A 298 41.25 17.47 28.05
C SER A 298 40.20 17.41 26.93
N GLY A 299 39.18 18.27 26.94
CA GLY A 299 38.07 18.27 25.98
C GLY A 299 36.89 17.38 26.37
N HIS A 300 36.94 16.71 27.52
CA HIS A 300 35.85 15.87 28.04
C HIS A 300 35.00 16.64 29.05
N TYR A 301 33.72 16.26 29.18
CA TYR A 301 32.86 16.80 30.23
C TYR A 301 32.85 15.88 31.44
N GLU A 302 33.18 16.43 32.61
CA GLU A 302 33.13 15.71 33.89
C GLU A 302 32.01 16.23 34.78
N PRO A 303 31.23 15.35 35.43
CA PRO A 303 30.23 15.77 36.39
C PRO A 303 30.90 16.44 37.60
N LEU A 304 30.40 17.61 38.01
CA LEU A 304 30.88 18.33 39.20
C LEU A 304 30.85 17.44 40.46
N ASN A 305 29.93 16.47 40.50
CA ASN A 305 29.86 15.45 41.52
C ASN A 305 29.75 14.06 40.85
N PRO A 306 30.83 13.26 40.79
CA PRO A 306 30.84 11.92 40.19
C PRO A 306 30.13 10.85 41.03
N ARG A 307 29.19 11.27 41.91
CA ARG A 307 28.44 10.33 42.72
C ARG A 307 27.31 9.73 41.89
N PRO A 308 26.95 8.46 42.12
CA PRO A 308 25.78 7.86 41.49
C PRO A 308 24.55 8.72 41.78
N VAL A 309 23.82 9.10 40.73
CA VAL A 309 22.64 9.94 40.87
C VAL A 309 21.41 9.06 40.92
N ARG A 310 20.45 9.40 41.77
CA ARG A 310 19.24 8.61 41.97
C ARG A 310 18.02 9.34 41.46
N THR A 311 17.24 8.71 40.60
CA THR A 311 15.97 9.26 40.10
C THR A 311 14.80 8.34 40.42
N PRO A 312 13.59 8.89 40.56
CA PRO A 312 12.39 8.07 40.62
C PRO A 312 12.17 7.32 39.30
N ILE A 313 11.49 6.18 39.38
CA ILE A 313 10.98 5.46 38.20
C ILE A 313 9.68 6.15 37.77
N ILE A 314 9.65 6.76 36.58
CA ILE A 314 8.50 7.52 36.08
C ILE A 314 7.74 6.77 34.97
N GLY A 315 8.36 5.80 34.31
CA GLY A 315 7.75 5.04 33.24
C GLY A 315 8.57 3.83 32.80
N HIS A 316 8.20 3.25 31.66
CA HIS A 316 8.90 2.10 31.03
C HIS A 316 10.19 2.51 30.31
N GLU A 317 10.35 3.79 30.01
CA GLU A 317 11.54 4.38 29.39
C GLU A 317 11.99 5.60 30.21
N ALA A 318 13.29 5.82 30.27
CA ALA A 318 13.89 7.04 30.78
C ALA A 318 14.29 7.95 29.61
N ASN A 319 13.82 9.19 29.62
CA ASN A 319 14.28 10.23 28.71
C ASN A 319 15.53 10.90 29.29
N VAL A 320 16.68 10.70 28.65
CA VAL A 320 17.97 11.25 29.05
C VAL A 320 18.34 12.36 28.08
N GLU A 321 18.56 13.57 28.59
CA GLU A 321 18.82 14.76 27.79
C GLU A 321 20.09 15.44 28.28
N LEU A 322 20.97 15.82 27.36
CA LEU A 322 22.00 16.81 27.61
C LEU A 322 21.46 18.17 27.18
N VAL A 323 21.52 19.13 28.08
CA VAL A 323 20.92 20.45 27.89
C VAL A 323 21.97 21.52 28.13
N SER A 324 22.06 22.46 27.20
CA SER A 324 22.90 23.64 27.35
C SER A 324 22.44 24.46 28.56
N GLN A 325 23.38 24.82 29.44
CA GLN A 325 23.04 25.64 30.62
C GLN A 325 22.71 27.09 30.22
N GLU A 326 23.30 27.60 29.14
CA GLU A 326 23.18 29.00 28.73
C GLU A 326 21.81 29.34 28.13
N ASP A 327 21.29 28.47 27.25
CA ASP A 327 20.06 28.72 26.48
C ASP A 327 18.96 27.68 26.71
N GLY A 328 19.24 26.62 27.47
CA GLY A 328 18.30 25.54 27.75
C GLY A 328 17.99 24.64 26.55
N SER A 329 18.75 24.75 25.45
CA SER A 329 18.57 23.90 24.27
C SER A 329 19.00 22.46 24.55
N VAL A 330 18.26 21.50 24.01
CA VAL A 330 18.60 20.07 24.12
C VAL A 330 19.68 19.77 23.09
N LEU A 331 20.90 19.51 23.57
CA LEU A 331 22.08 19.19 22.76
C LEU A 331 22.03 17.75 22.25
N GLN A 332 21.56 16.83 23.11
CA GLN A 332 21.41 15.41 22.77
C GLN A 332 20.26 14.80 23.57
N ARG A 333 19.56 13.83 22.98
CA ARG A 333 18.46 13.10 23.64
C ARG A 333 18.56 11.60 23.37
N GLU A 334 18.45 10.80 24.42
CA GLU A 334 18.47 9.35 24.39
C GLU A 334 17.27 8.78 25.18
N PHE A 335 16.65 7.73 24.66
CA PHE A 335 15.58 7.00 25.36
C PHE A 335 16.10 5.63 25.81
N ILE A 336 16.17 5.42 27.13
CA ILE A 336 16.68 4.19 27.72
C ILE A 336 15.49 3.34 28.20
N PRO A 337 15.21 2.18 27.59
CA PRO A 337 14.17 1.30 28.09
C PRO A 337 14.56 0.73 29.45
N ILE A 338 13.73 1.01 30.46
CA ILE A 338 13.86 0.48 31.82
C ILE A 338 13.22 -0.92 31.89
N PHE A 339 12.06 -1.11 31.23
CA PHE A 339 11.37 -2.39 31.11
C PHE A 339 10.53 -2.48 29.83
N ASP A 340 10.16 -3.70 29.43
CA ASP A 340 9.40 -3.98 28.20
C ASP A 340 7.95 -3.48 28.29
N ARG A 341 7.54 -2.66 27.32
CA ARG A 341 6.19 -2.06 27.25
C ARG A 341 5.10 -3.09 26.92
N GLU A 342 5.45 -4.18 26.25
CA GLU A 342 4.48 -5.20 25.80
C GLU A 342 4.24 -6.29 26.87
N ALA A 343 5.07 -6.35 27.92
CA ALA A 343 4.92 -7.32 28.99
C ALA A 343 3.93 -6.85 30.07
N LEU A 344 2.79 -7.54 30.22
CA LEU A 344 1.83 -7.32 31.33
C LEU A 344 2.50 -7.47 32.70
N VAL A 345 3.48 -8.39 32.77
CA VAL A 345 4.34 -8.61 33.93
C VAL A 345 5.78 -8.85 33.49
N CYS A 346 6.72 -8.06 34.00
CA CYS A 346 8.14 -8.24 33.76
C CYS A 346 8.87 -8.62 35.06
N CYS A 347 9.57 -9.76 35.04
CA CYS A 347 10.48 -10.15 36.11
C CYS A 347 11.86 -9.59 35.79
N SER A 348 12.37 -8.72 36.66
CA SER A 348 13.68 -8.10 36.47
C SER A 348 14.71 -8.70 37.43
N ASN A 349 15.89 -9.05 36.92
CA ASN A 349 17.04 -9.53 37.70
C ASN A 349 17.87 -8.39 38.32
N LEU A 350 17.31 -7.19 38.51
CA LEU A 350 18.03 -5.99 38.97
C LEU A 350 18.38 -5.97 40.49
N GLY A 351 18.59 -7.12 41.12
CA GLY A 351 19.02 -7.20 42.54
C GLY A 351 18.78 -8.55 43.22
N PRO A 352 19.07 -8.69 44.53
CA PRO A 352 18.97 -9.95 45.28
C PRO A 352 17.53 -10.41 45.62
N LYS A 353 16.51 -9.75 45.06
CA LYS A 353 15.09 -9.95 45.35
C LYS A 353 14.33 -10.15 44.04
N ASN A 354 13.31 -11.02 44.05
CA ASN A 354 12.42 -11.20 42.92
C ASN A 354 11.43 -10.04 42.85
N LEU A 355 11.44 -9.32 41.73
CA LEU A 355 10.66 -8.12 41.51
C LEU A 355 9.77 -8.31 40.30
N LEU A 356 8.50 -7.97 40.45
CA LEU A 356 7.53 -7.99 39.37
C LEU A 356 7.02 -6.58 39.14
N PHE A 357 7.27 -6.09 37.93
CA PHE A 357 6.55 -4.95 37.38
C PHE A 357 5.23 -5.46 36.86
N ALA A 358 4.12 -4.86 37.27
CA ALA A 358 2.80 -5.27 36.85
C ALA A 358 2.00 -4.07 36.36
N ALA A 359 1.28 -4.25 35.26
CA ALA A 359 0.33 -3.29 34.74
C ALA A 359 -0.80 -2.99 35.76
N PRO A 360 -1.57 -1.91 35.58
CA PRO A 360 -2.70 -1.60 36.46
C PRO A 360 -3.71 -2.75 36.48
N GLY A 361 -4.29 -3.06 37.64
CA GLY A 361 -5.31 -4.12 37.75
C GLY A 361 -4.78 -5.55 37.94
N ILE A 362 -3.47 -5.76 37.80
CA ILE A 362 -2.84 -7.07 38.00
C ILE A 362 -2.66 -7.38 39.50
N ARG A 363 -3.27 -8.47 39.97
CA ARG A 363 -3.06 -9.07 41.30
C ARG A 363 -1.94 -10.10 41.21
N LEU A 364 -1.07 -10.16 42.21
CA LEU A 364 0.02 -11.14 42.25
C LEU A 364 -0.25 -12.16 43.36
N SER A 365 0.08 -13.42 43.12
CA SER A 365 0.06 -14.52 44.08
C SER A 365 1.44 -15.19 44.15
N PRO A 366 2.02 -15.41 45.33
CA PRO A 366 1.56 -14.92 46.63
C PRO A 366 1.52 -13.38 46.70
N GLU A 367 0.75 -12.85 47.65
CA GLU A 367 0.63 -11.40 47.83
C GLU A 367 2.02 -10.77 48.05
N PRO A 368 2.36 -9.67 47.36
CA PRO A 368 3.68 -9.09 47.45
C PRO A 368 3.97 -8.55 48.85
N LEU A 369 5.21 -8.72 49.32
CA LEU A 369 5.67 -8.22 50.62
C LEU A 369 5.56 -6.70 50.72
N ARG A 370 5.83 -6.01 49.61
CA ARG A 370 5.71 -4.57 49.44
C ARG A 370 5.29 -4.26 48.02
N ARG A 371 4.44 -3.23 47.85
CA ARG A 371 4.01 -2.72 46.55
C ARG A 371 4.22 -1.22 46.51
N TRP A 372 4.82 -0.72 45.44
CA TRP A 372 4.98 0.69 45.15
C TRP A 372 4.16 1.03 43.91
N SER A 373 3.31 2.06 44.01
CA SER A 373 2.63 2.63 42.84
C SER A 373 3.60 3.54 42.10
N LEU A 374 3.77 3.30 40.80
CA LEU A 374 4.57 4.13 39.91
C LEU A 374 3.65 5.11 39.16
N PRO A 375 4.18 6.23 38.63
CA PRO A 375 3.46 7.08 37.69
C PRO A 375 2.99 6.27 36.46
N ASN A 376 1.92 6.70 35.80
CA ASN A 376 1.25 5.97 34.70
C ASN A 376 0.63 4.63 35.10
N GLN A 377 0.20 4.49 36.35
CA GLN A 377 -0.61 3.39 36.90
C GLN A 377 0.09 2.02 37.01
N TYR A 378 1.39 1.90 36.72
CA TYR A 378 2.14 0.67 36.95
C TYR A 378 2.39 0.43 38.45
N SER A 379 2.61 -0.83 38.82
CA SER A 379 3.07 -1.17 40.18
C SER A 379 4.36 -1.97 40.14
N LEU A 380 5.29 -1.63 41.03
CA LEU A 380 6.45 -2.47 41.33
C LEU A 380 6.15 -3.26 42.61
N SER A 381 6.28 -4.57 42.53
CA SER A 381 5.96 -5.46 43.64
C SER A 381 7.20 -6.29 44.04
N GLN A 382 7.55 -6.22 45.32
CA GLN A 382 8.57 -7.08 45.91
C GLN A 382 7.93 -8.41 46.31
N MET A 383 8.36 -9.49 45.67
CA MET A 383 7.82 -10.82 45.95
C MET A 383 8.61 -11.51 47.07
N PRO A 384 7.96 -12.35 47.90
CA PRO A 384 8.68 -13.26 48.79
C PRO A 384 9.52 -14.22 47.96
N LYS A 385 10.65 -14.73 48.48
CA LYS A 385 11.41 -15.79 47.80
C LYS A 385 10.55 -17.07 47.77
N SER A 386 9.88 -17.28 46.65
CA SER A 386 9.03 -18.42 46.31
C SER A 386 9.49 -18.92 44.95
N GLU A 387 9.36 -20.22 44.69
CA GLU A 387 9.69 -20.77 43.36
C GLU A 387 8.63 -20.36 42.33
N ASP A 388 7.39 -20.12 42.79
CA ASP A 388 6.23 -19.90 41.93
C ASP A 388 5.57 -18.54 42.23
N TYR A 389 5.33 -17.79 41.15
CA TYR A 389 4.65 -16.50 41.12
C TYR A 389 3.60 -16.54 40.04
N GLU A 390 2.44 -16.01 40.35
CA GLU A 390 1.31 -15.94 39.44
C GLU A 390 0.78 -14.52 39.42
N ALA A 391 0.37 -14.06 38.24
CA ALA A 391 -0.25 -12.77 38.06
C ALA A 391 -1.64 -12.94 37.47
N PHE A 392 -2.60 -12.24 38.06
CA PHE A 392 -4.01 -12.35 37.75
C PHE A 392 -4.59 -10.99 37.34
N GLU A 393 -5.24 -10.90 36.20
CA GLU A 393 -6.07 -9.75 35.83
C GLU A 393 -7.53 -10.14 36.02
N GLU A 394 -8.28 -9.41 36.85
CA GLU A 394 -9.71 -9.70 37.13
C GLU A 394 -10.01 -11.16 37.58
N GLY A 395 -9.03 -11.87 38.15
CA GLY A 395 -9.16 -13.27 38.58
C GLY A 395 -8.76 -14.32 37.52
N GLU A 396 -8.22 -13.90 36.37
CA GLU A 396 -7.63 -14.78 35.35
C GLU A 396 -6.10 -14.76 35.41
N LEU A 397 -5.45 -15.92 35.42
CA LEU A 397 -3.99 -16.05 35.38
C LEU A 397 -3.44 -15.55 34.04
N VAL A 398 -2.79 -14.38 34.01
CA VAL A 398 -2.17 -13.79 32.82
C VAL A 398 -0.69 -14.11 32.69
N TRP A 399 -0.02 -14.48 33.78
CA TRP A 399 1.40 -14.83 33.78
C TRP A 399 1.73 -15.75 34.96
N SER A 400 2.63 -16.71 34.75
CA SER A 400 3.18 -17.55 35.81
C SER A 400 4.69 -17.71 35.63
N SER A 401 5.44 -17.72 36.73
CA SER A 401 6.89 -18.01 36.71
C SER A 401 7.18 -19.49 36.43
N VAL A 402 6.19 -20.37 36.60
CA VAL A 402 6.32 -21.81 36.33
C VAL A 402 6.13 -22.08 34.85
N ARG A 403 7.24 -22.31 34.13
CA ARG A 403 7.17 -22.73 32.72
C ARG A 403 6.61 -24.15 32.63
N GLY A 404 5.39 -24.31 32.09
CA GLY A 404 4.95 -25.56 31.45
C GLY A 404 3.76 -26.31 32.04
N SER A 405 2.82 -25.70 32.76
CA SER A 405 1.55 -26.37 33.06
C SER A 405 0.77 -26.63 31.77
N LYS A 406 0.56 -27.91 31.44
CA LYS A 406 -0.28 -28.33 30.30
C LYS A 406 -1.67 -27.72 30.46
N PRO A 407 -2.27 -27.15 29.41
CA PRO A 407 -3.68 -26.76 29.46
C PRO A 407 -4.54 -28.00 29.78
N PRO A 408 -5.63 -27.85 30.56
CA PRO A 408 -6.57 -28.93 30.81
C PRO A 408 -7.10 -29.51 29.49
N PRO A 409 -7.51 -30.79 29.45
CA PRO A 409 -8.00 -31.44 28.24
C PRO A 409 -9.20 -30.68 27.66
N GLU A 410 -9.18 -30.44 26.34
CA GLU A 410 -10.26 -29.76 25.62
C GLU A 410 -11.50 -30.66 25.56
N THR A 411 -12.54 -30.33 26.33
CA THR A 411 -13.89 -30.84 26.08
C THR A 411 -14.47 -30.14 24.85
N THR A 412 -15.03 -30.90 23.91
CA THR A 412 -15.63 -30.34 22.69
C THR A 412 -17.06 -29.91 22.97
N LEU A 413 -17.32 -28.60 23.06
CA LEU A 413 -18.68 -28.05 23.18
C LEU A 413 -19.39 -28.08 21.81
N GLU A 414 -20.69 -28.38 21.81
CA GLU A 414 -21.53 -28.24 20.63
C GLU A 414 -22.02 -26.79 20.55
N ILE A 415 -21.53 -26.05 19.56
CA ILE A 415 -21.81 -24.62 19.39
C ILE A 415 -22.49 -24.45 18.05
N ASP A 416 -23.74 -23.99 18.06
CA ASP A 416 -24.52 -23.67 16.88
C ASP A 416 -24.56 -22.14 16.71
N TRP A 417 -24.01 -21.66 15.60
CA TRP A 417 -23.92 -20.23 15.30
C TRP A 417 -25.05 -19.86 14.35
N GLN A 418 -26.00 -19.05 14.82
CA GLN A 418 -27.11 -18.59 14.00
C GLN A 418 -26.81 -17.17 13.51
N GLU A 419 -26.34 -17.04 12.27
CA GLU A 419 -26.24 -15.72 11.64
C GLU A 419 -27.64 -15.20 11.32
N PRO A 420 -27.91 -13.91 11.60
CA PRO A 420 -29.12 -13.28 11.10
C PRO A 420 -29.04 -13.32 9.57
N THR A 421 -30.13 -13.73 8.92
CA THR A 421 -30.31 -13.39 7.51
C THR A 421 -30.25 -11.87 7.39
N LEU A 422 -29.46 -11.35 6.44
CA LEU A 422 -29.22 -9.90 6.26
C LEU A 422 -30.50 -9.03 6.21
N ALA A 423 -31.66 -9.63 5.95
CA ALA A 423 -32.96 -8.97 5.96
C ALA A 423 -33.59 -8.75 7.36
N ALA A 424 -33.10 -9.43 8.41
CA ALA A 424 -33.58 -9.30 9.78
C ALA A 424 -32.53 -8.55 10.59
N ALA A 425 -32.86 -7.37 11.10
CA ALA A 425 -32.01 -6.55 11.98
C ALA A 425 -31.75 -7.20 13.36
N ALA A 426 -31.65 -8.52 13.44
CA ALA A 426 -31.35 -9.27 14.65
C ALA A 426 -29.83 -9.32 14.86
N SER A 427 -29.40 -9.18 16.10
CA SER A 427 -27.99 -9.41 16.46
C SER A 427 -27.67 -10.91 16.29
N PRO A 428 -26.46 -11.28 15.83
CA PRO A 428 -26.05 -12.68 15.79
C PRO A 428 -26.12 -13.29 17.18
N SER A 429 -26.71 -14.49 17.26
CA SER A 429 -26.79 -15.26 18.49
C SER A 429 -25.91 -16.51 18.41
N ILE A 430 -25.16 -16.75 19.48
CA ILE A 430 -24.41 -17.98 19.65
C ILE A 430 -25.23 -18.88 20.56
N LYS A 431 -25.57 -20.08 20.11
CA LYS A 431 -26.19 -21.10 20.93
C LYS A 431 -25.10 -22.06 21.40
N VAL A 432 -24.84 -22.09 22.71
CA VAL A 432 -23.87 -23.00 23.32
C VAL A 432 -24.60 -24.10 24.08
N THR A 433 -24.37 -25.35 23.69
CA THR A 433 -24.92 -26.54 24.35
C THR A 433 -23.77 -27.34 24.97
N HIS A 434 -23.81 -27.55 26.28
CA HIS A 434 -22.82 -28.37 26.97
C HIS A 434 -23.21 -29.86 26.86
N PRO A 435 -22.28 -30.78 26.52
CA PRO A 435 -22.60 -32.21 26.34
C PRO A 435 -23.22 -32.90 27.57
N SER A 436 -22.89 -32.40 28.77
CA SER A 436 -23.45 -32.91 30.03
C SER A 436 -24.79 -32.27 30.44
N GLY A 437 -25.34 -31.36 29.64
CA GLY A 437 -26.56 -30.61 29.96
C GLY A 437 -26.36 -29.51 31.02
N GLU A 438 -25.12 -29.20 31.39
CA GLU A 438 -24.83 -28.12 32.35
C GLU A 438 -25.03 -26.73 31.73
N SER A 439 -25.72 -25.85 32.46
CA SER A 439 -25.88 -24.46 32.04
C SER A 439 -24.53 -23.71 32.12
N PRO A 440 -24.13 -22.99 31.05
CA PRO A 440 -22.99 -22.07 31.10
C PRO A 440 -23.26 -20.99 32.16
N LEU A 441 -22.31 -20.77 33.07
CA LEU A 441 -22.37 -19.70 34.07
C LEU A 441 -21.82 -18.38 33.50
N ALA A 442 -20.82 -18.48 32.64
CA ALA A 442 -20.25 -17.35 31.91
C ALA A 442 -19.63 -17.81 30.59
N ILE A 443 -19.79 -17.02 29.54
CA ILE A 443 -19.16 -17.23 28.23
C ILE A 443 -18.31 -16.01 27.91
N ARG A 444 -17.03 -16.22 27.62
CA ARG A 444 -16.11 -15.16 27.16
C ARG A 444 -15.60 -15.47 25.76
N MET A 445 -15.57 -14.45 24.91
CA MET A 445 -14.98 -14.51 23.57
C MET A 445 -13.75 -13.59 23.56
N TRP A 446 -12.56 -14.14 23.36
CA TRP A 446 -11.27 -13.42 23.51
C TRP A 446 -11.15 -12.63 24.82
N GLY A 447 -11.64 -13.18 25.92
CA GLY A 447 -11.61 -12.54 27.24
C GLY A 447 -12.75 -11.53 27.48
N ILE A 448 -13.53 -11.15 26.47
CA ILE A 448 -14.66 -10.22 26.63
C ILE A 448 -15.90 -11.01 27.12
N PRO A 449 -16.54 -10.60 28.23
CA PRO A 449 -17.77 -11.23 28.72
C PRO A 449 -18.93 -10.95 27.78
N LEU A 450 -19.66 -12.00 27.43
CA LEU A 450 -20.82 -11.94 26.56
C LEU A 450 -22.10 -11.86 27.41
N MET A 451 -23.04 -10.96 27.09
CA MET A 451 -24.32 -10.90 27.80
C MET A 451 -25.15 -12.16 27.51
N GLN A 452 -25.62 -12.79 28.57
CA GLN A 452 -26.33 -14.07 28.56
C GLN A 452 -27.83 -13.85 28.65
N VAL A 453 -28.58 -14.32 27.65
CA VAL A 453 -30.02 -14.58 27.77
C VAL A 453 -30.18 -16.09 27.95
N ALA A 454 -30.50 -16.51 29.17
CA ALA A 454 -30.62 -17.92 29.51
C ALA A 454 -32.08 -18.39 29.32
N GLU A 455 -32.29 -19.38 28.46
CA GLU A 455 -33.53 -20.15 28.39
C GLU A 455 -33.20 -21.62 28.70
N SER A 456 -33.56 -22.04 29.92
CA SER A 456 -33.52 -23.37 30.59
C SER A 456 -32.36 -24.36 30.31
N GLU A 457 -31.85 -24.50 29.09
CA GLU A 457 -30.72 -25.39 28.73
C GLU A 457 -29.81 -24.80 27.64
N THR A 458 -30.15 -23.61 27.12
CA THR A 458 -29.44 -22.95 26.03
C THR A 458 -29.18 -21.49 26.37
N VAL A 459 -27.94 -21.07 26.14
CA VAL A 459 -27.53 -19.68 26.31
C VAL A 459 -27.46 -19.05 24.94
N SER A 460 -28.34 -18.08 24.71
CA SER A 460 -28.26 -17.17 23.57
C SER A 460 -27.43 -15.97 23.99
N VAL A 461 -26.26 -15.83 23.37
CA VAL A 461 -25.42 -14.66 23.56
C VAL A 461 -25.88 -13.53 22.65
N VAL A 462 -26.19 -12.36 23.21
CA VAL A 462 -26.45 -11.13 22.44
C VAL A 462 -25.42 -10.08 22.86
N GLY A 463 -24.44 -9.81 22.01
CA GLY A 463 -23.40 -8.80 22.26
C GLY A 463 -23.22 -7.86 21.08
N PRO A 464 -22.43 -6.78 21.20
CA PRO A 464 -22.13 -5.82 20.12
C PRO A 464 -21.19 -6.42 19.06
N LEU A 465 -21.51 -7.63 18.60
CA LEU A 465 -20.81 -8.43 17.62
C LEU A 465 -20.83 -7.78 16.23
N LEU A 466 -21.79 -6.91 15.95
CA LEU A 466 -21.90 -6.19 14.66
C LEU A 466 -20.70 -5.27 14.40
N ALA A 467 -20.10 -4.64 15.42
CA ALA A 467 -18.91 -3.81 15.23
C ALA A 467 -17.65 -4.62 14.88
N ALA A 468 -17.62 -5.91 15.25
CA ALA A 468 -16.48 -6.80 15.08
C ALA A 468 -16.67 -7.87 13.99
N ALA A 469 -17.86 -8.00 13.40
CA ALA A 469 -18.20 -9.06 12.44
C ALA A 469 -17.26 -9.12 11.21
N GLY A 470 -16.72 -7.97 10.81
CA GLY A 470 -15.70 -7.88 9.76
C GLY A 470 -14.33 -8.39 10.20
N THR A 471 -13.99 -8.32 11.49
CA THR A 471 -12.67 -8.65 12.08
C THR A 471 -12.60 -9.99 12.81
N LEU A 472 -13.72 -10.70 13.00
CA LEU A 472 -13.67 -11.99 13.68
C LEU A 472 -12.82 -12.98 12.82
N PRO A 473 -11.73 -13.56 13.34
CA PRO A 473 -11.00 -14.63 12.67
C PRO A 473 -11.94 -15.77 12.29
N PRO A 474 -11.58 -16.58 11.27
CA PRO A 474 -12.37 -17.75 10.83
C PRO A 474 -12.57 -18.79 11.94
N THR A 475 -11.88 -18.61 13.05
CA THR A 475 -11.95 -19.46 14.21
C THR A 475 -12.00 -18.59 15.46
N ILE A 476 -13.09 -18.69 16.20
CA ILE A 476 -13.34 -17.94 17.44
C ILE A 476 -13.10 -18.89 18.61
N GLN A 477 -12.27 -18.49 19.57
CA GLN A 477 -12.13 -19.24 20.81
C GLN A 477 -13.14 -18.73 21.84
N LEU A 478 -13.97 -19.64 22.32
CA LEU A 478 -14.90 -19.42 23.42
C LEU A 478 -14.34 -20.08 24.68
N ASN A 479 -14.26 -19.32 25.76
CA ASN A 479 -14.01 -19.85 27.09
C ASN A 479 -15.35 -19.92 27.81
N VAL A 480 -15.76 -21.12 28.21
CA VAL A 480 -17.02 -21.36 28.91
C VAL A 480 -16.70 -21.78 30.33
N LEU A 481 -17.29 -21.07 31.30
CA LEU A 481 -17.26 -21.44 32.70
C LEU A 481 -18.59 -22.14 33.02
N THR A 482 -18.54 -23.40 33.46
CA THR A 482 -19.75 -24.12 33.87
C THR A 482 -20.09 -23.81 35.34
N ALA A 483 -21.32 -24.11 35.75
CA ALA A 483 -21.77 -23.90 37.14
C ALA A 483 -20.93 -24.64 38.20
N LYS A 484 -20.19 -25.70 37.80
CA LYS A 484 -19.27 -26.44 38.68
C LYS A 484 -17.86 -25.84 38.77
N GLY A 485 -17.62 -24.71 38.09
CA GLY A 485 -16.32 -24.03 38.08
C GLY A 485 -15.31 -24.60 37.09
N ASN A 486 -15.71 -25.54 36.23
CA ASN A 486 -14.85 -26.07 35.18
C ASN A 486 -14.68 -25.02 34.06
N ARG A 487 -13.43 -24.85 33.60
CA ARG A 487 -13.10 -24.02 32.45
C ARG A 487 -12.94 -24.89 31.22
N GLU A 488 -13.79 -24.68 30.24
CA GLU A 488 -13.71 -25.35 28.95
C GLU A 488 -13.36 -24.34 27.86
N ARG A 489 -12.38 -24.68 27.03
CA ARG A 489 -12.05 -23.92 25.83
C ARG A 489 -12.60 -24.67 24.63
N SER A 490 -13.46 -23.99 23.87
CA SER A 490 -13.94 -24.51 22.60
C SER A 490 -13.62 -23.56 21.47
N THR A 491 -13.46 -24.12 20.28
CA THR A 491 -12.99 -23.44 19.09
C THR A 491 -14.11 -23.47 18.07
N LEU A 492 -14.84 -22.37 17.93
CA LEU A 492 -15.88 -22.20 16.93
C LEU A 492 -15.24 -21.88 15.59
N LYS A 493 -15.35 -22.79 14.61
CA LYS A 493 -15.05 -22.46 13.23
C LYS A 493 -16.25 -21.73 12.65
N ARG A 494 -16.07 -20.46 12.33
CA ARG A 494 -17.06 -19.68 11.61
C ARG A 494 -17.19 -20.27 10.21
N ASP A 495 -18.42 -20.47 9.74
CA ASP A 495 -18.64 -20.70 8.32
C ASP A 495 -18.53 -19.33 7.62
N PRO A 496 -17.45 -19.03 6.87
CA PRO A 496 -17.32 -17.73 6.19
C PRO A 496 -18.34 -17.53 5.07
N ASN A 497 -19.18 -18.53 4.77
CA ASN A 497 -20.05 -18.57 3.60
C ASN A 497 -21.41 -17.87 3.76
N THR A 498 -21.75 -17.37 4.95
CA THR A 498 -23.04 -16.75 5.24
C THR A 498 -23.06 -15.24 5.02
N LEU A 499 -21.93 -14.55 5.10
CA LEU A 499 -21.83 -13.13 4.72
C LEU A 499 -21.60 -12.98 3.22
N LYS A 500 -22.52 -12.26 2.58
CA LYS A 500 -22.42 -11.81 1.19
C LYS A 500 -22.42 -10.28 1.22
N GLY A 501 -21.50 -9.63 0.51
CA GLY A 501 -21.50 -8.16 0.38
C GLY A 501 -20.15 -7.48 0.62
N ILE A 502 -20.18 -6.16 0.81
CA ILE A 502 -19.01 -5.34 1.18
C ILE A 502 -19.21 -4.81 2.58
N LEU A 503 -18.15 -4.91 3.38
CA LEU A 503 -18.02 -4.13 4.59
C LEU A 503 -17.03 -2.99 4.34
N PHE A 504 -17.37 -1.79 4.78
CA PHE A 504 -16.44 -0.66 4.87
C PHE A 504 -16.21 -0.29 6.33
N ARG A 505 -15.00 0.13 6.65
CA ARG A 505 -14.67 0.59 8.01
C ARG A 505 -14.83 2.10 8.08
N SER A 506 -15.77 2.61 8.89
CA SER A 506 -15.93 4.05 9.11
C SER A 506 -14.70 4.67 9.78
N PRO A 507 -14.54 6.00 9.76
CA PRO A 507 -13.44 6.70 10.44
C PRO A 507 -13.35 6.35 11.94
N GLU A 508 -14.49 6.08 12.59
CA GLU A 508 -14.59 5.67 14.00
C GLU A 508 -14.12 4.21 14.22
N GLY A 509 -13.76 3.50 13.16
CA GLY A 509 -13.22 2.15 13.20
C GLY A 509 -14.26 1.04 13.13
N THR A 510 -15.55 1.38 12.97
CA THR A 510 -16.69 0.44 12.94
C THR A 510 -16.93 -0.09 11.52
N TRP A 511 -17.18 -1.39 11.37
CA TRP A 511 -17.54 -1.96 10.06
C TRP A 511 -19.03 -1.82 9.78
N HIS A 512 -19.37 -1.31 8.60
CA HIS A 512 -20.75 -1.14 8.13
C HIS A 512 -20.94 -1.94 6.84
N SER A 513 -22.11 -2.54 6.67
CA SER A 513 -22.51 -3.19 5.41
C SER A 513 -22.86 -2.13 4.37
N CYS A 514 -22.44 -2.34 3.11
CA CYS A 514 -22.83 -1.49 1.98
C CYS A 514 -24.26 -1.75 1.48
N GLU A 515 -25.01 -2.71 2.02
CA GLU A 515 -26.23 -3.26 1.40
C GLU A 515 -27.42 -2.29 1.24
N GLU A 516 -27.35 -1.04 1.70
CA GLU A 516 -28.46 -0.07 1.60
C GLU A 516 -28.10 1.27 0.94
N LEU A 517 -26.93 1.38 0.31
CA LEU A 517 -26.50 2.67 -0.24
C LEU A 517 -26.82 2.80 -1.73
N ASN A 518 -27.93 3.49 -2.03
CA ASN A 518 -28.34 3.85 -3.40
C ASN A 518 -27.19 4.53 -4.16
N THR A 519 -26.58 5.54 -3.55
CA THR A 519 -25.48 6.30 -4.15
C THR A 519 -24.27 6.27 -3.22
N GLN A 520 -23.10 5.96 -3.77
CA GLN A 520 -21.82 5.92 -3.05
C GLN A 520 -20.78 6.81 -3.70
N PHE A 521 -19.97 7.45 -2.88
CA PHE A 521 -18.96 8.37 -3.36
C PHE A 521 -17.67 7.65 -3.75
N ALA A 522 -17.17 7.94 -4.95
CA ALA A 522 -15.96 7.31 -5.48
C ALA A 522 -14.74 7.54 -4.58
N THR A 523 -14.65 8.72 -3.97
CA THR A 523 -13.61 9.10 -3.00
C THR A 523 -13.65 8.28 -1.73
N ASP A 524 -14.85 7.94 -1.26
CA ASP A 524 -15.03 7.17 -0.02
C ASP A 524 -14.67 5.71 -0.27
N ILE A 525 -15.17 5.15 -1.38
CA ILE A 525 -14.77 3.81 -1.85
C ILE A 525 -13.24 3.69 -2.02
N ALA A 526 -12.57 4.77 -2.48
CA ALA A 526 -11.13 4.77 -2.70
C ALA A 526 -10.29 4.98 -1.44
N SER A 527 -10.84 5.59 -0.39
CA SER A 527 -10.13 5.89 0.86
C SER A 527 -10.40 4.87 1.96
N LEU A 528 -11.57 4.24 1.96
CA LEU A 528 -11.97 3.29 2.98
C LEU A 528 -11.28 1.93 2.78
N PRO A 529 -10.78 1.29 3.84
CA PRO A 529 -10.38 -0.10 3.76
C PRO A 529 -11.65 -0.95 3.59
N LEU A 530 -11.81 -1.52 2.40
CA LEU A 530 -12.95 -2.37 2.08
C LEU A 530 -12.60 -3.83 2.33
N ARG A 531 -13.57 -4.59 2.85
CA ARG A 531 -13.54 -6.06 2.86
C ARG A 531 -14.68 -6.58 2.00
N TYR A 532 -14.34 -7.52 1.14
CA TYR A 532 -15.28 -8.12 0.20
C TYR A 532 -15.58 -9.54 0.65
N TYR A 533 -16.86 -9.87 0.74
CA TYR A 533 -17.34 -11.22 1.03
C TYR A 533 -18.13 -11.68 -0.18
N PRO A 534 -17.45 -12.07 -1.27
CA PRO A 534 -18.14 -12.56 -2.44
C PRO A 534 -18.79 -13.93 -2.16
N PRO A 535 -19.87 -14.29 -2.87
CA PRO A 535 -20.47 -15.61 -2.74
C PRO A 535 -19.47 -16.69 -3.20
N LYS A 536 -19.68 -17.95 -2.78
CA LYS A 536 -18.86 -19.07 -3.25
C LYS A 536 -18.81 -19.05 -4.79
N PRO A 537 -17.62 -19.04 -5.40
CA PRO A 537 -17.53 -19.08 -6.85
C PRO A 537 -18.15 -20.39 -7.35
N LEU A 538 -18.83 -20.32 -8.50
CA LEU A 538 -19.51 -21.49 -9.11
C LEU A 538 -18.53 -22.64 -9.39
N CYS A 539 -17.24 -22.33 -9.53
CA CYS A 539 -16.18 -23.32 -9.75
C CYS A 539 -15.78 -24.13 -8.50
N GLY A 540 -16.42 -23.93 -7.34
CA GLY A 540 -16.23 -24.77 -6.14
C GLY A 540 -14.86 -24.65 -5.47
N ARG A 541 -14.01 -23.72 -5.92
CA ARG A 541 -12.74 -23.40 -5.25
C ARG A 541 -13.01 -22.43 -4.12
N GLU A 542 -13.08 -22.94 -2.91
CA GLU A 542 -13.24 -22.12 -1.71
C GLU A 542 -12.08 -21.12 -1.57
N GLY A 543 -12.42 -19.85 -1.32
CA GLY A 543 -11.53 -18.91 -0.63
C GLY A 543 -10.58 -18.05 -1.47
N ASP A 544 -10.60 -18.09 -2.81
CA ASP A 544 -9.68 -17.24 -3.58
C ASP A 544 -10.41 -15.98 -4.11
N GLU A 545 -10.39 -14.91 -3.29
CA GLU A 545 -10.79 -13.55 -3.65
C GLU A 545 -10.21 -13.11 -5.01
N ALA A 546 -9.13 -13.74 -5.49
CA ALA A 546 -8.54 -13.48 -6.80
C ALA A 546 -9.44 -13.86 -7.98
N HIS A 547 -10.55 -14.56 -7.74
CA HIS A 547 -11.56 -14.85 -8.75
C HIS A 547 -12.59 -13.73 -8.93
N TRP A 548 -12.64 -12.74 -8.04
CA TRP A 548 -13.62 -11.67 -8.14
C TRP A 548 -13.00 -10.41 -8.74
N LEU A 549 -13.70 -9.85 -9.73
CA LEU A 549 -13.32 -8.64 -10.43
C LEU A 549 -14.29 -7.53 -10.05
N LEU A 550 -13.75 -6.35 -9.80
CA LEU A 550 -14.54 -5.15 -9.56
C LEU A 550 -14.85 -4.48 -10.90
N PHE A 551 -16.11 -4.12 -11.10
CA PHE A 551 -16.60 -3.40 -12.26
C PHE A 551 -17.40 -2.18 -11.84
N GLU A 552 -17.32 -1.11 -12.61
CA GLU A 552 -18.22 0.03 -12.53
C GLU A 552 -18.96 0.12 -13.88
N GLY A 553 -20.25 -0.18 -13.87
CA GLY A 553 -21.03 -0.46 -15.07
C GLY A 553 -20.43 -1.65 -15.82
N ALA A 554 -20.07 -1.43 -17.09
CA ALA A 554 -19.41 -2.43 -17.93
C ALA A 554 -17.87 -2.39 -17.84
N SER A 555 -17.31 -1.46 -17.06
CA SER A 555 -15.87 -1.17 -17.06
C SER A 555 -15.14 -1.89 -15.94
N TRP A 556 -14.09 -2.62 -16.28
CA TRP A 556 -13.25 -3.29 -15.31
C TRP A 556 -12.40 -2.30 -14.49
N ARG A 557 -12.36 -2.47 -13.17
CA ARG A 557 -11.62 -1.62 -12.22
C ARG A 557 -10.42 -2.29 -11.60
N GLY A 558 -10.44 -3.61 -11.52
CA GLY A 558 -9.37 -4.37 -10.90
C GLY A 558 -9.83 -5.70 -10.35
N ASN A 559 -8.91 -6.32 -9.62
CA ASN A 559 -9.15 -7.59 -8.94
C ASN A 559 -9.30 -7.31 -7.45
N VAL A 560 -10.32 -7.90 -6.83
CA VAL A 560 -10.64 -7.71 -5.42
C VAL A 560 -9.46 -8.09 -4.52
N ALA A 561 -8.85 -9.26 -4.71
CA ALA A 561 -7.71 -9.71 -3.90
C ALA A 561 -6.44 -8.86 -4.03
N ARG A 562 -6.31 -8.08 -5.12
CA ARG A 562 -5.10 -7.29 -5.41
C ARG A 562 -5.26 -5.82 -5.10
N GLN A 563 -6.49 -5.34 -4.89
CA GLN A 563 -6.75 -3.94 -4.63
C GLN A 563 -7.10 -3.74 -3.16
N THR A 564 -6.15 -3.20 -2.41
CA THR A 564 -6.42 -2.67 -1.07
C THR A 564 -7.29 -1.41 -1.10
N ARG A 565 -7.39 -0.74 -2.27
CA ARG A 565 -8.14 0.50 -2.49
C ARG A 565 -8.63 0.58 -3.95
N PRO A 566 -9.88 0.23 -4.25
CA PRO A 566 -10.42 0.41 -5.60
C PRO A 566 -10.53 1.90 -5.95
N ARG A 567 -10.33 2.26 -7.22
CA ARG A 567 -10.55 3.62 -7.71
C ARG A 567 -11.69 3.61 -8.73
N PRO A 568 -12.95 3.59 -8.30
CA PRO A 568 -14.06 3.82 -9.22
C PRO A 568 -13.89 5.19 -9.88
N TRP A 569 -14.34 5.31 -11.11
CA TRP A 569 -14.35 6.58 -11.82
C TRP A 569 -15.42 7.48 -11.22
N GLY A 570 -16.64 7.01 -10.97
CA GLY A 570 -17.67 7.84 -10.34
C GLY A 570 -18.56 8.58 -11.35
N TRP A 571 -18.86 7.96 -12.50
CA TRP A 571 -19.74 8.52 -13.53
C TRP A 571 -21.23 8.18 -13.30
N GLY A 572 -21.60 7.75 -12.11
CA GLY A 572 -22.95 7.31 -11.74
C GLY A 572 -23.26 5.85 -12.06
N ALA A 573 -22.32 5.10 -12.61
CA ALA A 573 -22.57 3.69 -12.96
C ALA A 573 -22.61 2.81 -11.70
N PRO A 574 -23.38 1.70 -11.72
CA PRO A 574 -23.44 0.77 -10.61
C PRO A 574 -22.09 0.10 -10.40
N LEU A 575 -21.64 -0.02 -9.16
CA LEU A 575 -20.46 -0.80 -8.82
C LEU A 575 -20.87 -2.26 -8.63
N ASN A 576 -20.20 -3.20 -9.27
CA ASN A 576 -20.53 -4.62 -9.25
C ASN A 576 -19.28 -5.48 -9.04
N LEU A 577 -19.43 -6.60 -8.33
CA LEU A 577 -18.49 -7.73 -8.38
C LEU A 577 -18.96 -8.74 -9.41
N GLN A 578 -18.03 -9.23 -10.22
CA GLN A 578 -18.27 -10.28 -11.19
C GLN A 578 -17.17 -11.33 -11.09
N GLU A 579 -17.53 -12.61 -11.17
CA GLU A 579 -16.56 -13.70 -11.22
C GLU A 579 -15.72 -13.58 -12.51
N ARG A 580 -14.42 -13.90 -12.41
CA ARG A 580 -13.42 -13.80 -13.51
C ARG A 580 -13.71 -14.71 -14.70
N ILE A 581 -14.71 -15.57 -14.61
CA ILE A 581 -15.19 -16.36 -15.74
C ILE A 581 -15.77 -15.39 -16.78
N TYR A 582 -15.17 -15.39 -17.97
CA TYR A 582 -15.60 -14.57 -19.10
C TYR A 582 -17.10 -14.79 -19.33
N ASN A 583 -17.89 -13.71 -19.32
CA ASN A 583 -19.36 -13.71 -19.41
C ASN A 583 -20.12 -14.35 -18.23
N SER A 584 -19.57 -14.36 -17.01
CA SER A 584 -20.37 -14.75 -15.83
C SER A 584 -21.62 -13.87 -15.77
N LYS A 585 -22.80 -14.51 -15.73
CA LYS A 585 -24.10 -13.84 -15.59
C LYS A 585 -24.32 -13.36 -14.16
N GLU A 586 -23.64 -13.96 -13.19
CA GLU A 586 -23.74 -13.57 -11.80
C GLU A 586 -22.93 -12.30 -11.55
N ARG A 587 -23.66 -11.23 -11.24
CA ARG A 587 -23.11 -9.97 -10.77
C ARG A 587 -23.71 -9.68 -9.41
N MET A 588 -22.84 -9.46 -8.44
CA MET A 588 -23.25 -8.91 -7.15
C MET A 588 -23.14 -7.39 -7.24
N ARG A 589 -24.27 -6.70 -7.19
CA ARG A 589 -24.28 -5.24 -7.15
C ARG A 589 -23.85 -4.78 -5.75
N LEU A 590 -22.94 -3.81 -5.73
CA LEU A 590 -22.38 -3.23 -4.52
C LEU A 590 -23.03 -1.89 -4.18
N CYS A 591 -23.28 -1.06 -5.19
CA CYS A 591 -24.10 0.15 -5.10
C CYS A 591 -24.81 0.41 -6.43
N GLU A 592 -25.92 1.14 -6.41
CA GLU A 592 -26.66 1.46 -7.64
C GLU A 592 -25.98 2.53 -8.48
N SER A 593 -25.34 3.49 -7.82
CA SER A 593 -24.63 4.59 -8.47
C SER A 593 -23.35 4.92 -7.69
N CYS A 594 -22.22 4.96 -8.40
CA CYS A 594 -20.97 5.47 -7.87
C CYS A 594 -20.71 6.87 -8.44
N VAL A 595 -20.55 7.89 -7.58
CA VAL A 595 -20.45 9.30 -8.00
C VAL A 595 -19.17 9.94 -7.48
N ASP A 596 -18.45 10.68 -8.32
CA ASP A 596 -17.31 11.48 -7.89
C ASP A 596 -17.78 12.88 -7.49
N THR A 597 -17.78 13.18 -6.19
CA THR A 597 -18.03 14.54 -5.69
C THR A 597 -16.73 15.29 -5.37
N GLY A 598 -15.57 14.66 -5.57
CA GLY A 598 -14.27 15.18 -5.20
C GLY A 598 -14.24 15.66 -3.74
N ILE A 599 -13.87 16.92 -3.53
CA ILE A 599 -13.77 17.53 -2.20
C ILE A 599 -15.12 17.93 -1.58
N ILE A 600 -16.22 17.89 -2.34
CA ILE A 600 -17.54 18.30 -1.85
C ILE A 600 -18.20 17.11 -1.13
N GLY A 601 -18.70 17.35 0.08
CA GLY A 601 -19.46 16.39 0.87
C GLY A 601 -20.96 16.50 0.58
N THR A 602 -21.61 17.49 1.19
CA THR A 602 -23.05 17.74 1.07
C THR A 602 -23.33 19.21 0.76
N PHE A 603 -24.50 19.48 0.19
CA PHE A 603 -25.01 20.83 0.01
C PHE A 603 -26.46 20.91 0.49
N GLU A 604 -26.73 21.74 1.50
CA GLU A 604 -28.05 21.92 2.09
C GLU A 604 -28.26 23.37 2.51
N LYS A 605 -29.39 23.98 2.13
CA LYS A 605 -29.76 25.36 2.55
C LYS A 605 -28.61 26.37 2.36
N GLU A 606 -28.02 26.42 1.16
CA GLU A 606 -26.89 27.30 0.83
C GLU A 606 -25.57 27.00 1.59
N ARG A 607 -25.52 25.89 2.34
CA ARG A 607 -24.31 25.45 3.03
C ARG A 607 -23.67 24.31 2.27
N LEU A 608 -22.45 24.56 1.79
CA LEU A 608 -21.61 23.58 1.14
C LEU A 608 -20.62 23.02 2.15
N THR A 609 -20.80 21.76 2.53
CA THR A 609 -19.89 21.05 3.44
C THR A 609 -18.79 20.40 2.62
N LEU A 610 -17.53 20.66 2.96
CA LEU A 610 -16.38 20.02 2.33
C LEU A 610 -15.93 18.80 3.12
N ARG A 611 -15.41 17.79 2.41
CA ARG A 611 -14.85 16.56 3.01
C ARG A 611 -13.54 16.80 3.75
N TYR A 612 -12.80 17.82 3.33
CA TYR A 612 -11.53 18.21 3.93
C TYR A 612 -11.50 19.72 4.09
N PRO A 613 -10.92 20.24 5.18
CA PRO A 613 -10.77 21.68 5.35
C PRO A 613 -9.82 22.23 4.30
N ILE A 614 -10.32 23.15 3.46
CA ILE A 614 -9.55 23.83 2.43
C ILE A 614 -9.64 25.34 2.68
N ILE A 615 -8.49 25.99 2.82
CA ILE A 615 -8.41 27.44 2.88
C ILE A 615 -8.71 27.98 1.48
N LEU A 616 -9.74 28.81 1.37
CA LEU A 616 -10.09 29.49 0.13
C LEU A 616 -8.96 30.44 -0.28
N ASP A 617 -8.46 30.23 -1.49
CA ASP A 617 -7.58 31.15 -2.19
C ASP A 617 -8.43 31.96 -3.19
N PRO A 618 -8.66 33.27 -2.96
CA PRO A 618 -9.51 34.09 -3.83
C PRO A 618 -9.07 34.19 -5.27
N GLN A 619 -7.78 34.03 -5.54
CA GLN A 619 -7.26 34.15 -6.91
C GLN A 619 -7.36 32.84 -7.68
N ARG A 620 -7.33 31.72 -6.97
CA ARG A 620 -7.19 30.39 -7.58
C ARG A 620 -8.46 29.55 -7.50
N HIS A 621 -9.26 29.71 -6.45
CA HIS A 621 -10.52 28.99 -6.30
C HIS A 621 -11.65 29.71 -7.03
N ARG A 622 -12.47 28.93 -7.72
CA ARG A 622 -13.72 29.40 -8.34
C ARG A 622 -14.83 28.42 -8.00
N LEU A 623 -16.02 28.94 -7.72
CA LEU A 623 -17.22 28.12 -7.68
C LEU A 623 -17.99 28.27 -8.98
N VAL A 624 -18.36 27.14 -9.57
CA VAL A 624 -19.12 27.07 -10.80
C VAL A 624 -20.52 26.59 -10.47
N ILE A 625 -21.51 27.41 -10.79
CA ILE A 625 -22.93 27.15 -10.54
C ILE A 625 -23.63 26.95 -11.88
N LEU A 626 -24.36 25.84 -12.00
CA LEU A 626 -25.22 25.59 -13.17
C LEU A 626 -26.68 25.61 -12.73
N ARG A 627 -27.49 26.40 -13.45
CA ARG A 627 -28.94 26.54 -13.21
C ARG A 627 -29.77 25.74 -14.21
N ALA A 628 -31.05 25.53 -13.90
CA ALA A 628 -32.01 24.79 -14.72
C ALA A 628 -32.18 25.35 -16.14
N SER A 629 -32.05 26.67 -16.34
CA SER A 629 -32.03 27.32 -17.65
C SER A 629 -30.80 27.00 -18.51
N GLY A 630 -29.79 26.34 -17.92
CA GLY A 630 -28.48 26.12 -18.51
C GLY A 630 -27.52 27.30 -18.30
N HIS A 631 -27.96 28.39 -17.68
CA HIS A 631 -27.08 29.50 -17.33
C HIS A 631 -25.99 29.05 -16.34
N CYS A 632 -24.75 29.42 -16.65
CA CYS A 632 -23.58 29.14 -15.84
C CYS A 632 -23.09 30.43 -15.19
N GLU A 633 -22.96 30.41 -13.86
CA GLU A 633 -22.44 31.51 -13.06
C GLU A 633 -21.12 31.07 -12.43
N ILE A 634 -20.11 31.95 -12.42
CA ILE A 634 -18.85 31.72 -11.73
C ILE A 634 -18.78 32.71 -10.57
N LEU A 635 -18.69 32.19 -9.36
CA LEU A 635 -18.50 33.00 -8.16
C LEU A 635 -17.03 33.00 -7.76
N ASP A 636 -16.56 34.19 -7.40
CA ASP A 636 -15.25 34.37 -6.79
C ASP A 636 -15.29 33.95 -5.32
N ALA A 637 -14.13 33.55 -4.76
CA ALA A 637 -14.09 33.08 -3.38
C ALA A 637 -14.49 34.16 -2.36
N GLU A 638 -14.39 35.45 -2.72
CA GLU A 638 -14.82 36.56 -1.87
C GLU A 638 -16.33 36.56 -1.60
N GLN A 639 -17.12 35.95 -2.48
CA GLN A 639 -18.57 35.79 -2.33
C GLN A 639 -18.94 34.58 -1.45
N VAL A 640 -17.95 33.83 -0.97
CA VAL A 640 -18.12 32.64 -0.13
C VAL A 640 -17.67 32.95 1.29
N VAL A 641 -18.61 32.92 2.23
CA VAL A 641 -18.30 33.10 3.64
C VAL A 641 -17.95 31.75 4.25
N SER A 642 -16.65 31.50 4.47
CA SER A 642 -16.19 30.30 5.16
C SER A 642 -16.44 30.40 6.66
N SER A 643 -17.12 29.41 7.23
CA SER A 643 -17.25 29.22 8.67
C SER A 643 -16.72 27.85 9.07
N VAL A 644 -15.97 27.78 10.16
CA VAL A 644 -15.52 26.51 10.75
C VAL A 644 -16.60 26.04 11.72
N SER A 645 -17.23 24.90 11.47
CA SER A 645 -17.98 24.18 12.52
C SER A 645 -17.04 23.20 13.22
N GLU A 646 -17.41 22.73 14.42
CA GLU A 646 -16.54 21.94 15.30
C GLU A 646 -15.87 20.72 14.61
N ASP A 647 -16.51 20.15 13.58
CA ASP A 647 -16.01 18.94 12.89
C ASP A 647 -15.80 19.09 11.37
N ASN A 648 -16.28 20.16 10.72
CA ASN A 648 -16.18 20.32 9.26
C ASN A 648 -16.04 21.78 8.82
N LEU A 649 -15.35 22.00 7.68
CA LEU A 649 -15.33 23.30 7.03
C LEU A 649 -16.63 23.46 6.21
N VAL A 650 -17.42 24.48 6.57
CA VAL A 650 -18.68 24.80 5.89
C VAL A 650 -18.53 26.13 5.16
N TRP A 651 -18.84 26.12 3.86
CA TRP A 651 -18.90 27.31 3.03
C TRP A 651 -20.35 27.75 2.90
N ASN A 652 -20.67 28.97 3.36
CA ASN A 652 -21.99 29.57 3.19
C ASN A 652 -21.98 30.36 1.87
N LEU A 653 -22.87 29.98 0.96
CA LEU A 653 -22.97 30.57 -0.37
C LEU A 653 -24.11 31.59 -0.39
N HIS A 654 -23.80 32.86 -0.68
CA HIS A 654 -24.84 33.87 -0.88
C HIS A 654 -25.35 33.82 -2.32
N LEU A 655 -26.29 32.91 -2.59
CA LEU A 655 -26.86 32.75 -3.93
C LEU A 655 -27.90 33.84 -4.19
N THR A 656 -27.79 34.51 -5.34
CA THR A 656 -28.67 35.64 -5.72
C THR A 656 -30.05 35.19 -6.21
N SER A 657 -30.24 33.91 -6.48
CA SER A 657 -31.46 33.36 -7.10
C SER A 657 -31.92 32.09 -6.40
N SER A 658 -33.16 31.67 -6.67
CA SER A 658 -33.82 30.55 -5.99
C SER A 658 -33.00 29.25 -6.07
N LEU A 659 -32.96 28.52 -4.95
CA LEU A 659 -32.38 27.19 -4.85
C LEU A 659 -33.07 26.16 -5.75
N ASP A 660 -34.35 26.38 -6.10
CA ASP A 660 -35.12 25.45 -6.94
C ASP A 660 -34.57 25.37 -8.38
N GLU A 661 -33.83 26.42 -8.81
CA GLU A 661 -33.19 26.46 -10.12
C GLU A 661 -31.79 25.85 -10.09
N LEU A 662 -31.22 25.59 -8.93
CA LEU A 662 -29.85 25.09 -8.82
C LEU A 662 -29.77 23.63 -9.26
N ARG A 663 -28.79 23.30 -10.11
CA ARG A 663 -28.61 21.94 -10.63
C ARG A 663 -27.22 21.37 -10.37
N MET A 664 -26.21 22.23 -10.28
CA MET A 664 -24.84 21.83 -10.00
C MET A 664 -24.12 22.93 -9.22
N ILE A 665 -23.27 22.52 -8.30
CA ILE A 665 -22.18 23.34 -7.76
C ILE A 665 -20.88 22.57 -7.98
N ALA A 666 -19.86 23.21 -8.51
CA ALA A 666 -18.54 22.61 -8.63
C ALA A 666 -17.45 23.57 -8.14
N ILE A 667 -16.34 23.01 -7.65
CA ILE A 667 -15.17 23.78 -7.21
C ILE A 667 -14.04 23.55 -8.21
N ALA A 668 -13.46 24.65 -8.68
CA ALA A 668 -12.24 24.67 -9.46
C ALA A 668 -11.08 25.26 -8.66
N TYR A 669 -9.85 24.82 -8.95
CA TYR A 669 -8.60 25.43 -8.48
C TYR A 669 -7.65 25.61 -9.65
N ASP A 670 -7.29 26.84 -9.97
CA ASP A 670 -6.60 27.24 -11.21
C ASP A 670 -7.31 26.69 -12.47
N GLY A 671 -8.64 26.69 -12.44
CA GLY A 671 -9.49 26.15 -13.49
C GLY A 671 -9.60 24.62 -13.53
N GLU A 672 -8.84 23.88 -12.72
CA GLU A 672 -8.95 22.42 -12.64
C GLU A 672 -10.08 22.00 -11.70
N TYR A 673 -10.87 21.01 -12.12
CA TYR A 673 -11.91 20.39 -11.30
C TYR A 673 -11.36 19.82 -9.98
N ARG A 674 -12.01 20.14 -8.86
CA ARG A 674 -11.72 19.56 -7.52
C ARG A 674 -12.89 18.80 -6.92
N GLY A 675 -14.12 19.07 -7.34
CA GLY A 675 -15.31 18.40 -6.82
C GLY A 675 -16.60 19.00 -7.37
N SER A 676 -17.69 18.25 -7.26
CA SER A 676 -19.02 18.68 -7.72
C SER A 676 -20.13 18.07 -6.87
N TRP A 677 -21.17 18.85 -6.64
CA TRP A 677 -22.47 18.41 -6.16
C TRP A 677 -23.51 18.59 -7.27
N TRP A 678 -24.47 17.66 -7.32
CA TRP A 678 -25.54 17.63 -8.32
C TRP A 678 -26.87 17.52 -7.59
N SER A 679 -27.87 18.30 -8.03
CA SER A 679 -29.22 18.20 -7.47
C SER A 679 -29.85 16.86 -7.83
N SER A 680 -30.79 16.36 -7.02
CA SER A 680 -31.49 15.10 -7.33
C SER A 680 -32.32 15.17 -8.62
N ASP A 681 -32.72 16.36 -9.04
CA ASP A 681 -33.52 16.63 -10.22
C ASP A 681 -32.70 17.06 -11.45
N PHE A 682 -31.35 16.98 -11.41
CA PHE A 682 -30.51 17.40 -12.54
C PHE A 682 -30.79 16.64 -13.84
N GLY A 683 -31.40 15.44 -13.74
CA GLY A 683 -31.88 14.68 -14.89
C GLY A 683 -32.87 15.43 -15.78
N THR A 684 -33.54 16.45 -15.24
CA THR A 684 -34.46 17.33 -15.99
C THR A 684 -33.80 18.03 -17.17
N PHE A 685 -32.48 18.27 -17.14
CA PHE A 685 -31.72 18.81 -18.27
C PHE A 685 -31.84 17.99 -19.56
N PHE A 686 -32.00 16.68 -19.41
CA PHE A 686 -32.04 15.74 -20.53
C PHE A 686 -33.45 15.54 -21.09
N SER A 687 -34.46 16.04 -20.39
CA SER A 687 -35.85 16.00 -20.85
C SER A 687 -36.05 16.90 -22.06
N SER A 688 -37.02 16.58 -22.92
CA SER A 688 -37.36 17.41 -24.10
C SER A 688 -37.89 18.81 -23.73
N SER A 689 -38.30 18.98 -22.47
CA SER A 689 -38.90 20.18 -21.91
C SER A 689 -37.92 20.92 -20.98
N SER A 690 -36.62 20.67 -21.10
CA SER A 690 -35.61 21.06 -20.09
C SER A 690 -35.46 22.55 -19.84
N GLY A 691 -36.14 23.42 -20.60
CA GLY A 691 -36.02 24.88 -20.47
C GLY A 691 -34.62 25.42 -20.77
N VAL A 692 -33.67 24.54 -21.15
CA VAL A 692 -32.31 24.92 -21.49
C VAL A 692 -32.34 25.73 -22.78
N GLU A 693 -31.90 26.97 -22.68
CA GLU A 693 -31.82 27.85 -23.82
C GLU A 693 -30.83 27.27 -24.84
N ALA A 694 -31.18 27.32 -26.13
CA ALA A 694 -30.40 26.69 -27.18
C ALA A 694 -28.94 27.20 -27.25
N GLU A 695 -28.71 28.44 -26.82
CA GLU A 695 -27.39 29.07 -26.72
C GLU A 695 -26.52 28.49 -25.62
N ASN A 696 -27.11 28.10 -24.49
CA ASN A 696 -26.39 27.58 -23.32
C ASN A 696 -26.10 26.07 -23.42
N LEU A 697 -26.74 25.38 -24.37
CA LEU A 697 -26.66 23.93 -24.49
C LEU A 697 -25.21 23.40 -24.60
N ASN A 698 -24.34 24.05 -25.38
CA ASN A 698 -22.97 23.57 -25.54
C ASN A 698 -22.16 23.75 -24.24
N THR A 699 -22.40 24.84 -23.50
CA THR A 699 -21.79 25.12 -22.20
C THR A 699 -22.24 24.08 -21.17
N VAL A 700 -23.54 23.80 -21.09
CA VAL A 700 -24.11 22.74 -20.24
C VAL A 700 -23.42 21.41 -20.53
N ILE A 701 -23.34 21.01 -21.81
CA ILE A 701 -22.69 19.78 -22.22
C ILE A 701 -21.22 19.74 -21.77
N ALA A 702 -20.47 20.82 -21.99
CA ALA A 702 -19.06 20.90 -21.61
C ALA A 702 -18.88 20.78 -20.08
N LEU A 703 -19.75 21.43 -19.31
CA LEU A 703 -19.74 21.36 -17.84
C LEU A 703 -20.12 19.99 -17.31
N LEU A 704 -21.10 19.29 -17.92
CA LEU A 704 -21.45 17.92 -17.54
C LEU A 704 -20.23 16.97 -17.59
N TYR A 705 -19.33 17.17 -18.56
CA TYR A 705 -18.08 16.42 -18.62
C TYR A 705 -17.04 16.93 -17.63
N TRP A 706 -16.76 18.24 -17.62
CA TRP A 706 -15.74 18.83 -16.76
C TRP A 706 -16.01 18.57 -15.26
N ALA A 707 -17.25 18.77 -14.82
CA ALA A 707 -17.72 18.53 -13.47
C ALA A 707 -18.16 17.08 -13.20
N LYS A 708 -17.87 16.15 -14.10
CA LYS A 708 -18.07 14.71 -13.91
C LYS A 708 -19.48 14.33 -13.44
N ALA A 709 -20.48 14.82 -14.18
CA ALA A 709 -21.87 14.52 -13.91
C ALA A 709 -22.12 13.00 -13.85
N PRO A 710 -22.98 12.51 -12.94
CA PRO A 710 -23.21 11.08 -12.79
C PRO A 710 -24.17 10.53 -13.86
N LEU A 711 -23.77 10.67 -15.13
CA LEU A 711 -24.54 10.41 -16.35
C LEU A 711 -25.02 8.97 -16.51
N LEU A 712 -24.38 8.01 -15.83
CA LEU A 712 -24.71 6.59 -15.88
C LEU A 712 -25.63 6.13 -14.74
N SER A 713 -26.10 7.05 -13.90
CA SER A 713 -27.03 6.72 -12.81
C SER A 713 -28.32 6.12 -13.37
N SER A 714 -28.76 5.01 -12.78
CA SER A 714 -29.93 4.25 -13.22
C SER A 714 -31.18 5.11 -13.44
N GLY A 715 -31.44 6.08 -12.55
CA GLY A 715 -32.62 6.94 -12.62
C GLY A 715 -32.65 7.92 -13.79
N ILE A 716 -31.51 8.26 -14.40
CA ILE A 716 -31.44 9.25 -15.48
C ILE A 716 -30.79 8.73 -16.77
N ARG A 717 -30.20 7.52 -16.73
CA ARG A 717 -29.41 6.96 -17.83
C ARG A 717 -30.16 6.97 -19.16
N GLU A 718 -31.43 6.57 -19.17
CA GLU A 718 -32.23 6.54 -20.41
C GLU A 718 -32.54 7.94 -20.93
N LEU A 719 -32.77 8.93 -20.04
CA LEU A 719 -32.92 10.33 -20.44
C LEU A 719 -31.63 10.86 -21.05
N VAL A 720 -30.47 10.55 -20.44
CA VAL A 720 -29.15 10.94 -20.97
C VAL A 720 -28.93 10.30 -22.32
N ARG A 721 -29.20 8.99 -22.51
CA ARG A 721 -29.07 8.31 -23.81
C ARG A 721 -29.95 8.95 -24.88
N ALA A 722 -31.21 9.23 -24.56
CA ALA A 722 -32.13 9.92 -25.47
C ALA A 722 -31.68 11.36 -25.79
N PHE A 723 -31.09 12.06 -24.85
CA PHE A 723 -30.49 13.38 -25.08
C PHE A 723 -29.25 13.29 -25.96
N VAL A 724 -28.38 12.29 -25.71
CA VAL A 724 -27.15 12.05 -26.46
C VAL A 724 -27.45 11.72 -27.91
N SER A 725 -28.41 10.84 -28.18
CA SER A 725 -28.79 10.45 -29.54
C SER A 725 -29.34 11.63 -30.36
N ARG A 726 -30.07 12.55 -29.73
CA ARG A 726 -30.60 13.78 -30.36
C ARG A 726 -29.55 14.86 -30.60
N ASN A 727 -28.50 14.91 -29.77
CA ASN A 727 -27.52 16.00 -29.77
C ASN A 727 -26.09 15.53 -30.03
N VAL A 728 -25.89 14.32 -30.58
CA VAL A 728 -24.59 13.65 -30.67
C VAL A 728 -23.49 14.54 -31.26
N THR A 729 -23.77 15.29 -32.33
CA THR A 729 -22.81 16.19 -32.96
C THR A 729 -22.41 17.36 -32.07
N LYS A 730 -23.39 18.00 -31.40
CA LYS A 730 -23.12 19.09 -30.45
C LYS A 730 -22.31 18.58 -29.26
N ILE A 731 -22.68 17.39 -28.78
CA ILE A 731 -22.02 16.72 -27.66
C ILE A 731 -20.56 16.42 -27.96
N ILE A 732 -20.30 15.76 -29.09
CA ILE A 732 -18.94 15.45 -29.54
C ILE A 732 -18.14 16.76 -29.70
N ASN A 733 -18.70 17.75 -30.38
CA ASN A 733 -18.00 19.03 -30.59
C ASN A 733 -17.70 19.73 -29.26
N ALA A 734 -18.65 19.76 -28.31
CA ALA A 734 -18.45 20.40 -27.02
C ALA A 734 -17.39 19.69 -26.16
N TRP A 735 -17.42 18.36 -26.10
CA TRP A 735 -16.46 17.56 -25.34
C TRP A 735 -15.07 17.44 -25.97
N LEU A 736 -14.94 17.69 -27.28
CA LEU A 736 -13.65 17.69 -27.96
C LEU A 736 -13.01 19.08 -28.03
N SER A 737 -13.79 20.12 -28.27
CA SER A 737 -13.24 21.45 -28.56
C SER A 737 -12.88 22.25 -27.31
N PHE A 738 -13.46 21.92 -26.14
CA PHE A 738 -13.29 22.63 -24.86
C PHE A 738 -13.58 24.14 -24.85
N GLY A 739 -13.71 24.80 -26.01
CA GLY A 739 -13.99 26.22 -26.16
C GLY A 739 -15.41 26.65 -25.77
N TYR A 740 -16.20 25.72 -25.21
CA TYR A 740 -17.50 26.02 -24.62
C TYR A 740 -17.46 26.03 -23.08
N LEU A 741 -16.31 25.73 -22.47
CA LEU A 741 -16.10 26.00 -21.06
C LEU A 741 -15.88 27.51 -20.86
N PRO A 742 -16.34 28.09 -19.74
CA PRO A 742 -15.91 29.41 -19.33
C PRO A 742 -14.37 29.54 -19.33
N SER A 743 -13.86 30.71 -19.70
CA SER A 743 -12.42 30.95 -19.91
C SER A 743 -11.53 30.60 -18.73
N ASP A 744 -12.07 30.69 -17.51
CA ASP A 744 -11.34 30.44 -16.28
C ASP A 744 -11.22 28.95 -15.94
N LEU A 745 -11.94 28.09 -16.66
CA LEU A 745 -11.90 26.65 -16.47
C LEU A 745 -10.94 26.01 -17.45
N LYS A 746 -10.04 25.19 -16.92
CA LYS A 746 -9.15 24.40 -17.75
C LYS A 746 -9.85 23.11 -18.16
N PRO A 747 -9.69 22.70 -19.43
CA PRO A 747 -10.14 21.39 -19.83
C PRO A 747 -9.43 20.33 -19.00
N ARG A 748 -10.20 19.32 -18.57
CA ARG A 748 -9.66 18.20 -17.81
C ARG A 748 -8.67 17.45 -18.71
N LEU A 749 -7.37 17.56 -18.40
CA LEU A 749 -6.33 16.84 -19.15
C LEU A 749 -6.60 15.33 -19.00
N ARG A 750 -6.81 14.64 -20.14
CA ARG A 750 -7.21 13.23 -20.20
C ARG A 750 -6.11 12.31 -19.66
N GLY A 751 -6.08 12.10 -18.34
CA GLY A 751 -5.40 10.97 -17.74
C GLY A 751 -5.94 9.65 -18.30
N ALA A 752 -5.15 8.57 -18.29
CA ALA A 752 -5.63 7.23 -18.67
C ALA A 752 -6.78 6.73 -17.75
N ASP A 753 -6.98 7.39 -16.61
CA ASP A 753 -7.80 6.92 -15.50
C ASP A 753 -9.09 7.74 -15.25
N ASP A 754 -9.51 8.62 -16.16
CA ASP A 754 -10.75 9.41 -15.96
C ASP A 754 -12.03 8.64 -16.27
N GLY A 755 -11.90 7.56 -17.05
CA GLY A 755 -13.00 6.66 -17.34
C GLY A 755 -13.97 7.04 -18.42
N TRP A 756 -13.71 8.18 -19.05
CA TRP A 756 -14.69 8.81 -19.91
C TRP A 756 -15.01 7.97 -21.15
N ASP A 757 -14.01 7.29 -21.71
CA ASP A 757 -14.17 6.48 -22.93
C ASP A 757 -15.22 5.38 -22.75
N ALA A 758 -15.29 4.78 -21.56
CA ALA A 758 -16.28 3.74 -21.31
C ALA A 758 -17.67 4.32 -21.01
N THR A 759 -17.73 5.49 -20.36
CA THR A 759 -18.97 6.24 -20.20
C THR A 759 -19.57 6.58 -21.57
N LEU A 760 -18.75 7.09 -22.49
CA LEU A 760 -19.14 7.32 -23.87
C LEU A 760 -19.62 6.05 -24.57
N ALA A 761 -18.88 4.94 -24.44
CA ALA A 761 -19.27 3.67 -25.06
C ALA A 761 -20.67 3.22 -24.60
N VAL A 762 -21.00 3.37 -23.31
CA VAL A 762 -22.32 3.04 -22.76
C VAL A 762 -23.40 4.01 -23.25
N LEU A 763 -23.10 5.31 -23.33
CA LEU A 763 -24.05 6.32 -23.80
C LEU A 763 -24.32 6.21 -25.32
N LEU A 764 -23.36 5.70 -26.09
CA LEU A 764 -23.43 5.54 -27.54
C LEU A 764 -23.77 4.11 -28.00
N GLU A 765 -24.02 3.18 -27.06
CA GLU A 765 -24.26 1.76 -27.39
C GLU A 765 -25.43 1.56 -28.37
N ASP A 766 -26.50 2.37 -28.28
CA ASP A 766 -27.66 2.30 -29.19
C ASP A 766 -27.59 3.34 -30.33
N TRP A 767 -26.44 3.98 -30.53
CA TRP A 767 -26.32 5.04 -31.52
C TRP A 767 -26.31 4.47 -32.94
N ASP A 768 -27.44 4.59 -33.62
CA ASP A 768 -27.57 4.24 -35.04
C ASP A 768 -26.95 5.33 -35.93
N VAL A 769 -25.66 5.16 -36.22
CA VAL A 769 -24.90 6.02 -37.12
C VAL A 769 -25.55 6.11 -38.50
N THR A 770 -26.29 5.09 -38.98
CA THR A 770 -26.89 5.14 -40.32
C THR A 770 -28.05 6.13 -40.40
N ARG A 771 -28.79 6.32 -39.30
CA ARG A 771 -29.79 7.39 -39.17
C ARG A 771 -29.15 8.76 -39.02
N SER A 772 -28.06 8.86 -38.24
CA SER A 772 -27.36 10.13 -38.01
C SER A 772 -26.50 10.57 -39.19
N ALA A 773 -25.98 9.66 -40.01
CA ALA A 773 -25.19 9.96 -41.21
C ALA A 773 -25.99 10.70 -42.29
N LYS A 774 -27.34 10.61 -42.26
CA LYS A 774 -28.20 11.44 -43.10
C LYS A 774 -28.34 12.88 -42.59
N THR A 775 -28.13 13.11 -41.29
CA THR A 775 -28.17 14.43 -40.65
C THR A 775 -26.78 15.08 -40.60
N ILE A 776 -25.74 14.25 -40.51
CA ILE A 776 -24.33 14.60 -40.61
C ILE A 776 -23.98 14.57 -42.10
N ALA A 777 -24.33 15.64 -42.83
CA ALA A 777 -24.00 15.73 -44.24
C ALA A 777 -22.49 15.51 -44.46
N PRO A 778 -22.08 14.75 -45.50
CA PRO A 778 -20.68 14.59 -45.86
C PRO A 778 -20.12 15.95 -46.29
N GLY A 779 -19.53 16.68 -45.34
CA GLY A 779 -19.04 18.06 -45.50
C GLY A 779 -19.31 19.00 -44.33
N THR A 780 -20.20 18.67 -43.38
CA THR A 780 -20.57 19.58 -42.27
C THR A 780 -19.95 19.26 -40.92
N LEU A 781 -19.13 18.21 -40.82
CA LEU A 781 -18.20 18.10 -39.71
C LEU A 781 -16.89 18.81 -40.10
N PRO A 782 -16.60 20.03 -39.59
CA PRO A 782 -15.27 20.60 -39.67
C PRO A 782 -14.33 19.88 -38.69
N LEU A 783 -14.47 18.55 -38.57
CA LEU A 783 -13.63 17.70 -37.73
C LEU A 783 -12.20 17.75 -38.26
N SER A 784 -11.97 17.77 -39.58
CA SER A 784 -10.60 17.82 -40.12
C SER A 784 -9.82 19.06 -39.69
N LYS A 785 -10.46 20.24 -39.67
CA LYS A 785 -9.81 21.49 -39.23
C LYS A 785 -9.71 21.63 -37.71
N LYS A 786 -10.73 21.19 -36.96
CA LYS A 786 -10.74 21.27 -35.49
C LYS A 786 -9.97 20.13 -34.80
N LEU A 787 -9.81 18.97 -35.45
CA LEU A 787 -8.98 17.87 -34.91
C LEU A 787 -7.50 18.21 -34.93
N ALA A 788 -7.06 19.11 -35.82
CA ALA A 788 -5.69 19.64 -35.81
C ALA A 788 -5.38 20.44 -34.52
N ASP A 789 -6.39 21.10 -33.93
CA ASP A 789 -6.27 21.87 -32.69
C ASP A 789 -6.48 21.02 -31.42
N VAL A 790 -7.04 19.81 -31.56
CA VAL A 790 -7.31 18.89 -30.45
C VAL A 790 -6.15 17.91 -30.32
N SER A 791 -5.72 17.59 -29.08
CA SER A 791 -4.65 16.61 -28.90
C SER A 791 -4.97 15.30 -29.63
N SER A 792 -4.02 14.78 -30.42
CA SER A 792 -4.18 13.55 -31.23
C SER A 792 -4.66 12.34 -30.40
N LEU A 793 -4.34 12.33 -29.11
CA LEU A 793 -4.78 11.33 -28.14
C LEU A 793 -6.29 11.41 -27.83
N THR A 794 -6.86 12.61 -27.74
CA THR A 794 -8.28 12.87 -27.47
C THR A 794 -9.15 12.35 -28.61
N ALA A 795 -8.74 12.65 -29.84
CA ALA A 795 -9.37 12.17 -31.07
C ALA A 795 -9.29 10.64 -31.18
N TYR A 796 -8.11 10.07 -30.95
CA TYR A 796 -7.90 8.63 -30.99
C TYR A 796 -8.77 7.87 -29.97
N ARG A 797 -8.86 8.36 -28.73
CA ARG A 797 -9.68 7.74 -27.68
C ARG A 797 -11.18 7.77 -28.02
N PHE A 798 -11.66 8.87 -28.59
CA PHE A 798 -13.05 8.96 -29.07
C PHE A 798 -13.31 7.93 -30.18
N LEU A 799 -12.45 7.87 -31.20
CA LEU A 799 -12.57 6.90 -32.29
C LEU A 799 -12.50 5.47 -31.77
N ARG A 800 -11.69 5.22 -30.74
CA ARG A 800 -11.64 3.93 -30.05
C ARG A 800 -12.95 3.61 -29.31
N ALA A 801 -13.57 4.58 -28.64
CA ALA A 801 -14.87 4.38 -27.99
C ALA A 801 -15.98 4.05 -29.01
N VAL A 802 -16.03 4.79 -30.13
CA VAL A 802 -16.96 4.52 -31.26
C VAL A 802 -16.70 3.15 -31.90
N LYS A 803 -15.44 2.74 -32.01
CA LYS A 803 -15.09 1.39 -32.49
C LYS A 803 -15.55 0.31 -31.51
N ASN A 804 -15.34 0.53 -30.21
CA ASN A 804 -15.68 -0.43 -29.17
C ASN A 804 -17.19 -0.61 -28.98
N SER A 805 -18.03 0.37 -29.39
CA SER A 805 -19.48 0.20 -29.45
C SER A 805 -19.95 -0.66 -30.64
N GLY A 806 -19.04 -1.33 -31.35
CA GLY A 806 -19.36 -2.29 -32.40
C GLY A 806 -19.40 -1.72 -33.82
N TYR A 807 -18.96 -0.48 -34.03
CA TYR A 807 -19.04 0.16 -35.35
C TYR A 807 -17.79 -0.08 -36.23
N PRO A 808 -17.98 -0.43 -37.52
CA PRO A 808 -16.88 -0.54 -38.46
C PRO A 808 -16.40 0.85 -38.88
N ILE A 809 -15.32 1.33 -38.27
CA ILE A 809 -14.59 2.50 -38.79
C ILE A 809 -13.69 2.01 -39.93
N ASP A 810 -13.84 2.59 -41.12
CA ASP A 810 -12.94 2.32 -42.24
C ASP A 810 -11.50 2.74 -41.86
N ASN A 811 -10.64 1.75 -41.65
CA ASN A 811 -9.28 1.95 -41.17
C ASN A 811 -8.41 2.76 -42.16
N SER A 812 -8.84 2.90 -43.43
CA SER A 812 -8.11 3.66 -44.45
C SER A 812 -8.19 5.19 -44.22
N ALA A 813 -9.35 5.71 -43.83
CA ALA A 813 -9.56 7.13 -43.51
C ALA A 813 -8.84 7.55 -42.21
N LEU A 814 -8.82 6.66 -41.22
CA LEU A 814 -8.13 6.89 -39.93
C LEU A 814 -6.60 6.98 -40.09
N ARG A 815 -6.06 6.25 -41.08
CA ARG A 815 -4.62 6.18 -41.38
C ARG A 815 -4.14 7.38 -42.19
N LEU A 816 -4.92 7.81 -43.18
CA LEU A 816 -4.62 8.97 -44.03
C LEU A 816 -4.64 10.31 -43.28
N GLN A 817 -5.56 10.49 -42.33
CA GLN A 817 -5.69 11.75 -41.60
C GLN A 817 -4.59 11.95 -40.54
N LEU A 818 -4.19 10.88 -39.83
CA LEU A 818 -3.11 10.92 -38.83
C LEU A 818 -1.71 11.06 -39.48
N GLU A 819 -1.54 10.56 -40.71
CA GLU A 819 -0.30 10.70 -41.49
C GLU A 819 -0.14 12.10 -42.12
N LEU A 820 -1.24 12.82 -42.38
CA LEU A 820 -1.19 14.17 -42.97
C LEU A 820 -0.89 15.28 -41.94
N ASP A 821 -1.41 15.18 -40.72
CA ASP A 821 -1.23 16.22 -39.69
C ASP A 821 0.10 16.11 -38.91
N SER A 822 0.83 14.98 -39.05
CA SER A 822 2.06 14.72 -38.30
C SER A 822 3.37 15.00 -39.07
N ALA A 823 3.33 15.25 -40.37
CA ALA A 823 4.52 15.04 -41.21
C ALA A 823 5.24 16.27 -41.80
N SER A 824 4.66 17.48 -41.88
CA SER A 824 5.31 18.57 -42.66
C SER A 824 5.79 19.78 -41.84
N GLU A 825 5.01 20.30 -40.89
CA GLU A 825 5.39 21.54 -40.18
C GLU A 825 6.17 21.30 -38.89
N ARG A 826 5.80 20.29 -38.09
CA ARG A 826 6.46 20.03 -36.80
C ARG A 826 7.87 19.45 -36.92
N VAL A 827 8.18 18.74 -38.00
CA VAL A 827 9.53 18.17 -38.22
C VAL A 827 10.53 19.26 -38.59
N ASN A 828 10.10 20.30 -39.31
CA ASN A 828 10.95 21.42 -39.67
C ASN A 828 11.14 22.39 -38.49
N GLN A 829 10.08 22.62 -37.69
CA GLN A 829 10.19 23.39 -36.45
C GLN A 829 11.09 22.67 -35.43
N TRP A 830 10.93 21.35 -35.23
CA TRP A 830 11.83 20.57 -34.37
C TRP A 830 13.28 20.57 -34.84
N ARG A 831 13.53 20.59 -36.15
CA ARG A 831 14.90 20.65 -36.68
C ARG A 831 15.54 22.01 -36.38
N GLN A 832 14.78 23.10 -36.49
CA GLN A 832 15.22 24.45 -36.13
C GLN A 832 15.40 24.62 -34.61
N ASP A 833 14.53 24.04 -33.80
CA ASP A 833 14.62 24.09 -32.33
C ASP A 833 15.81 23.26 -31.81
N ILE A 834 16.15 22.15 -32.48
CA ILE A 834 17.34 21.33 -32.16
C ILE A 834 18.64 22.03 -32.57
N GLU A 835 18.65 22.69 -33.74
CA GLU A 835 19.81 23.48 -34.20
C GLU A 835 20.05 24.72 -33.32
N ALA A 836 18.99 25.33 -32.77
CA ALA A 836 19.09 26.45 -31.84
C ALA A 836 19.48 26.03 -30.40
N ALA A 837 19.16 24.80 -29.99
CA ALA A 837 19.49 24.28 -28.65
C ALA A 837 20.97 23.85 -28.51
N ASP A 838 21.63 23.50 -29.62
CA ASP A 838 23.05 23.10 -29.63
C ASP A 838 24.02 24.28 -29.36
N GLU A 839 23.56 25.53 -29.51
CA GLU A 839 24.35 26.73 -29.22
C GLU A 839 24.25 27.22 -27.76
N THR A 840 23.33 26.67 -26.94
CA THR A 840 23.03 27.22 -25.60
C THR A 840 23.12 26.25 -24.42
N GLY A 841 23.45 24.98 -24.63
CA GLY A 841 23.89 24.09 -23.54
C GLY A 841 22.87 23.83 -22.42
N VAL A 842 21.58 23.71 -22.74
CA VAL A 842 20.52 23.37 -21.77
C VAL A 842 19.98 21.95 -21.98
N ASN A 843 19.99 21.15 -20.90
CA ASN A 843 19.42 19.81 -20.79
C ASN A 843 17.88 19.83 -20.82
N GLU A 844 17.23 19.01 -21.67
CA GLU A 844 16.23 18.02 -21.24
C GLU A 844 15.63 17.13 -22.37
N ARG A 845 15.43 15.85 -22.02
CA ARG A 845 14.40 14.87 -22.44
C ARG A 845 14.18 14.55 -23.95
N PHE A 846 14.75 13.42 -24.39
CA PHE A 846 14.38 12.75 -25.64
C PHE A 846 13.32 11.65 -25.47
N VAL A 847 12.29 11.73 -26.32
CA VAL A 847 11.39 10.63 -26.70
C VAL A 847 12.20 9.61 -27.53
N THR A 848 12.17 8.33 -27.13
CA THR A 848 12.92 7.27 -27.82
C THR A 848 12.37 6.92 -29.20
N LEU A 849 13.25 7.04 -30.21
CA LEU A 849 13.20 6.50 -31.58
C LEU A 849 12.86 5.00 -31.63
N LYS A 850 11.59 4.64 -31.54
CA LYS A 850 11.12 3.28 -31.84
C LYS A 850 10.10 3.19 -32.96
N ASP A 851 9.54 4.32 -33.38
CA ASP A 851 8.55 4.38 -34.46
C ASP A 851 9.13 4.80 -35.81
N VAL A 852 10.43 5.14 -35.89
CA VAL A 852 11.12 5.49 -37.15
C VAL A 852 11.69 4.26 -37.88
N GLY A 853 11.76 3.10 -37.22
CA GLY A 853 12.31 1.86 -37.78
C GLY A 853 11.44 1.18 -38.86
N LEU A 854 10.22 1.65 -39.10
CA LEU A 854 9.33 1.17 -40.17
C LEU A 854 9.26 2.13 -41.38
N LEU A 855 9.95 3.28 -41.34
CA LEU A 855 9.91 4.32 -42.37
C LEU A 855 11.04 4.24 -43.42
N ALA A 856 11.96 3.27 -43.32
CA ALA A 856 13.13 3.19 -44.20
C ALA A 856 13.03 2.17 -45.36
N LEU A 857 11.90 1.49 -45.55
CA LEU A 857 11.74 0.55 -46.68
C LEU A 857 10.40 0.78 -47.39
N GLY A 858 10.44 1.43 -48.56
CA GLY A 858 9.42 1.18 -49.58
C GLY A 858 8.80 2.35 -50.34
N LYS A 859 9.44 3.52 -50.46
CA LYS A 859 9.20 4.38 -51.65
C LYS A 859 9.71 3.64 -52.90
N ARG A 860 8.84 2.85 -53.54
CA ARG A 860 8.84 2.51 -54.99
C ARG A 860 7.78 1.42 -55.26
N ALA A 861 6.63 1.83 -55.77
CA ALA A 861 5.86 1.13 -56.81
C ALA A 861 4.52 1.86 -57.03
N ALA A 862 4.51 2.81 -57.95
CA ALA A 862 3.32 3.14 -58.72
C ALA A 862 3.62 2.72 -60.16
N TYR A 863 2.61 2.09 -60.79
CA TYR A 863 2.50 1.58 -62.16
C TYR A 863 2.63 0.06 -62.40
N HIS A 864 1.56 -0.41 -63.06
CA HIS A 864 1.18 -1.72 -63.61
C HIS A 864 0.55 -2.77 -62.69
N GLY A 865 -0.60 -3.25 -63.14
CA GLY A 865 -1.51 -4.11 -62.40
C GLY A 865 -1.41 -5.60 -62.73
N VAL A 866 -2.45 -6.29 -62.25
CA VAL A 866 -2.77 -7.72 -62.38
C VAL A 866 -1.89 -8.67 -61.55
N ALA A 867 -2.60 -9.43 -60.70
CA ALA A 867 -2.25 -10.71 -60.08
C ALA A 867 -1.07 -10.76 -59.08
N SER A 868 -1.37 -10.96 -57.79
CA SER A 868 -1.16 -12.27 -57.12
C SER A 868 -1.40 -12.16 -55.61
N LEU A 869 -2.32 -12.98 -55.10
CA LEU A 869 -2.31 -13.49 -53.73
C LEU A 869 -0.97 -14.21 -53.49
N ASP A 870 -0.21 -13.80 -52.47
CA ASP A 870 0.52 -14.67 -51.54
C ASP A 870 1.57 -13.87 -50.78
N TYR A 871 1.27 -13.44 -49.54
CA TYR A 871 2.32 -13.33 -48.50
C TYR A 871 1.79 -13.05 -47.07
N PHE A 872 0.75 -13.74 -46.58
CA PHE A 872 0.35 -13.56 -45.17
C PHE A 872 -0.25 -14.81 -44.49
N HIS A 873 0.41 -15.96 -44.56
CA HIS A 873 0.06 -17.09 -43.68
C HIS A 873 1.30 -17.89 -43.26
N ARG A 874 1.80 -17.68 -42.04
CA ARG A 874 2.66 -18.68 -41.36
C ARG A 874 2.91 -18.53 -39.85
N ARG A 875 2.03 -17.89 -39.06
CA ARG A 875 2.28 -17.83 -37.59
C ARG A 875 1.16 -18.16 -36.61
N ASN A 876 -0.05 -18.52 -37.01
CA ASN A 876 -1.10 -18.89 -36.04
C ASN A 876 -1.90 -20.16 -36.45
N LEU A 877 -1.20 -21.27 -36.74
CA LEU A 877 -1.88 -22.54 -37.08
C LEU A 877 -1.68 -23.67 -36.05
N ARG A 878 -0.98 -23.43 -34.94
CA ARG A 878 -0.81 -24.45 -33.88
C ARG A 878 -1.80 -24.36 -32.72
N THR A 879 -2.60 -23.31 -32.63
CA THR A 879 -3.59 -23.14 -31.54
C THR A 879 -5.03 -23.38 -32.00
N ALA A 880 -5.28 -23.56 -33.30
CA ALA A 880 -6.63 -23.75 -33.85
C ALA A 880 -6.99 -25.22 -34.16
N ILE A 881 -6.08 -26.18 -33.98
CA ILE A 881 -6.33 -27.59 -34.37
C ILE A 881 -6.94 -28.44 -33.23
N GLY A 882 -7.12 -27.89 -32.02
CA GLY A 882 -7.71 -28.63 -30.90
C GLY A 882 -9.24 -28.60 -30.78
N ALA A 883 -9.96 -27.78 -31.56
CA ALA A 883 -11.35 -27.42 -31.25
C ALA A 883 -12.40 -27.68 -32.35
N LEU A 884 -12.09 -28.41 -33.43
CA LEU A 884 -13.03 -28.62 -34.56
C LEU A 884 -13.25 -30.09 -34.94
N THR A 885 -13.31 -30.99 -33.96
CA THR A 885 -13.65 -32.40 -34.18
C THR A 885 -15.13 -32.64 -34.54
N PRO A 886 -16.13 -31.84 -34.10
CA PRO A 886 -17.52 -32.04 -34.53
C PRO A 886 -17.83 -31.54 -35.95
N PHE A 887 -17.04 -30.60 -36.49
CA PHE A 887 -17.33 -29.93 -37.77
C PHE A 887 -16.90 -30.76 -38.99
N ARG A 888 -15.91 -31.65 -38.80
CA ARG A 888 -15.36 -32.51 -39.87
C ARG A 888 -16.35 -33.58 -40.34
N ASN A 889 -17.18 -34.11 -39.46
CA ASN A 889 -18.15 -35.16 -39.80
C ASN A 889 -19.40 -34.59 -40.50
N TRP A 890 -19.77 -33.34 -40.21
CA TRP A 890 -20.85 -32.65 -40.93
C TRP A 890 -20.42 -32.26 -42.34
N LEU A 891 -19.20 -31.74 -42.51
CA LEU A 891 -18.69 -31.33 -43.83
C LEU A 891 -18.46 -32.53 -44.78
N LEU A 892 -18.07 -33.70 -44.25
CA LEU A 892 -17.92 -34.93 -45.03
C LEU A 892 -19.25 -35.51 -45.50
N HIS A 893 -20.36 -35.26 -44.79
CA HIS A 893 -21.68 -35.75 -45.16
C HIS A 893 -22.33 -34.89 -46.26
N GLU A 894 -22.10 -33.56 -46.24
CA GLU A 894 -22.55 -32.64 -47.29
C GLU A 894 -21.74 -32.79 -48.59
N LEU A 895 -20.41 -32.93 -48.50
CA LEU A 895 -19.55 -33.10 -49.69
C LEU A 895 -19.74 -34.44 -50.41
N LEU A 896 -20.27 -35.47 -49.73
CA LEU A 896 -20.59 -36.75 -50.37
C LEU A 896 -21.96 -36.73 -51.08
N ILE A 897 -22.89 -35.87 -50.66
CA ILE A 897 -24.21 -35.72 -51.30
C ILE A 897 -24.12 -34.91 -52.60
N ASP A 898 -23.20 -33.95 -52.67
CA ASP A 898 -22.97 -33.14 -53.87
C ASP A 898 -22.11 -33.83 -54.93
N LEU A 899 -21.29 -34.82 -54.57
CA LEU A 899 -20.50 -35.61 -55.54
C LEU A 899 -21.27 -36.75 -56.21
N GLU A 900 -22.48 -37.08 -55.74
CA GLU A 900 -23.37 -38.07 -56.38
C GLU A 900 -24.41 -37.46 -57.33
N ASN A 901 -24.52 -36.13 -57.43
CA ASN A 901 -25.54 -35.45 -58.24
C ASN A 901 -25.01 -34.61 -59.42
N GLY A 902 -23.75 -34.78 -59.83
CA GLY A 902 -23.23 -34.27 -61.10
C GLY A 902 -21.83 -33.68 -61.03
#